data_AF-A0A945DW61-F1
#
_entry.id   AF-A0A945DW61-F1
#
_cell.length_a   1.000
_cell.length_b   1.000
_cell.length_c   1.000
_cell.angle_alpha   90.00
_cell.angle_beta   90.00
_cell.angle_gamma   90.00
#
_symmetry.space_group_name_H-M   'P 1'
#
loop_
_entity.id
_entity.type
_entity.pdbx_description
1 polymer ?
#
loop_
_entity_poly.entity_id
_entity_poly.type
_entity_poly.pdbx_seq_one_letter_code
_entity_poly.pdbx_strand_id
1 'polypeptide(L)'
;MTTQQWVGEKGVEAVVTLGIDDMRDPKIYESFCRPILDRLKQIDGRAPLSIFCNTITPSEPILQQWLKEGLSVEVHTLTHPCPILAKRNFTAAANTYHGGVDLMNHIPDNHPVAFRTPCCDSQNTPSPRVFSELLMLRNPASQFLEMDSSVFNIFTQADSTLPAALVTDSDGKPKFEKYVPFDSYVVTIENYPYPYAIGRRIWEMPCMVPSDWEAQHLHGSSNPVTVEDWKDAIDATVLKQGVFNFVFHPHGWIKNTQLIEWIDHITAKHGSKVKFLNFREARERLTNNFLGGQALRAANGQDNGVRLLDLNNDGFMDAVIGNEQLRQTRVWDPLAKRWKTTTFPVQLVQIATDGTRTDAGIRFGILQPSGNASFFISNNHEKGIWHFDGETWIEDPSMLRGLSQALKTVDTTRDNGVRLRDTDNDGICEIIVGNPDTQAVLKWVPAGKQWQPATFNLPPGVTIVRQDGSDNGTRFVDINEDGFLDVIQSNESRYSLNIYIPQPIDGWNIGWPREVMAGPRSDSNAIPMIVRGGAHNNNGAWFHSRHLWIQNEDTAHLPNLVDRRSYDNLLRGVLPLPKSPQESLRSMKLLPGYQIELMVAEPLVEDPVAFDWDAEGRLWVAEMADYPLGLDGKGQHGGRVRWLEDRDDDGRYDHSTIFLD
;
A
#
# COMPACT_ATOMS: atom_id res chain seq x y z
N MET A 1 -6.61 10.72 1.07
CA MET A 1 -7.98 10.62 1.63
C MET A 1 -8.06 11.48 2.90
N THR A 2 -9.22 12.01 3.30
CA THR A 2 -9.43 12.68 4.61
C THR A 2 -10.75 12.26 5.26
N THR A 3 -10.90 12.49 6.56
CA THR A 3 -12.12 12.18 7.32
C THR A 3 -13.37 12.79 6.72
N GLN A 4 -13.28 14.03 6.24
CA GLN A 4 -14.41 14.76 5.65
C GLN A 4 -14.95 14.06 4.40
N GLN A 5 -14.12 13.34 3.65
CA GLN A 5 -14.53 12.62 2.44
C GLN A 5 -15.54 11.50 2.72
N TRP A 6 -15.42 10.84 3.88
CA TRP A 6 -16.17 9.63 4.16
C TRP A 6 -17.11 9.72 5.37
N VAL A 7 -16.86 10.62 6.31
CA VAL A 7 -17.76 10.80 7.46
C VAL A 7 -19.08 11.46 7.05
N GLY A 8 -19.04 12.42 6.13
CA GLY A 8 -20.25 13.14 5.65
C GLY A 8 -20.88 14.08 6.68
N GLU A 9 -20.22 14.36 7.81
CA GLU A 9 -20.72 15.21 8.90
C GLU A 9 -19.92 16.52 8.94
N LYS A 10 -20.61 17.66 8.87
CA LYS A 10 -19.95 18.98 8.82
C LYS A 10 -19.20 19.25 10.12
N GLY A 11 -17.94 19.64 10.02
CA GLY A 11 -17.11 20.03 11.16
C GLY A 11 -16.36 18.88 11.81
N VAL A 12 -16.64 17.63 11.44
CA VAL A 12 -15.82 16.48 11.85
C VAL A 12 -14.53 16.47 11.04
N GLU A 13 -13.41 16.45 11.74
CA GLU A 13 -12.06 16.46 11.20
C GLU A 13 -11.34 15.13 11.45
N ALA A 14 -11.67 14.39 12.52
CA ALA A 14 -11.11 13.06 12.76
C ALA A 14 -12.15 12.08 13.32
N VAL A 15 -11.85 10.79 13.20
CA VAL A 15 -12.63 9.71 13.79
C VAL A 15 -11.81 8.95 14.80
N VAL A 16 -12.45 8.55 15.89
CA VAL A 16 -11.93 7.54 16.81
C VAL A 16 -12.80 6.28 16.72
N THR A 17 -12.17 5.14 16.47
CA THR A 17 -12.80 3.83 16.66
C THR A 17 -12.14 3.13 17.84
N LEU A 18 -12.96 2.62 18.77
CA LEU A 18 -12.50 1.90 19.95
C LEU A 18 -12.72 0.39 19.73
N GLY A 19 -11.63 -0.35 19.54
CA GLY A 19 -11.63 -1.80 19.40
C GLY A 19 -11.04 -2.49 20.63
N ILE A 20 -11.85 -3.27 21.34
CA ILE A 20 -11.37 -4.13 22.44
C ILE A 20 -11.35 -5.58 21.99
N ASP A 21 -10.22 -6.25 22.19
CA ASP A 21 -9.97 -7.58 21.61
C ASP A 21 -10.12 -8.72 22.62
N ASP A 22 -10.06 -9.95 22.11
CA ASP A 22 -9.96 -11.20 22.88
C ASP A 22 -11.19 -11.65 23.68
N MET A 23 -12.39 -11.12 23.38
CA MET A 23 -13.55 -11.45 24.19
C MET A 23 -13.92 -12.94 24.14
N ARG A 24 -13.84 -13.58 25.31
CA ARG A 24 -14.29 -14.96 25.59
C ARG A 24 -15.35 -15.02 26.70
N ASP A 25 -15.32 -14.06 27.63
CA ASP A 25 -16.29 -13.93 28.72
C ASP A 25 -16.88 -12.50 28.73
N PRO A 26 -18.14 -12.32 28.28
CA PRO A 26 -18.78 -11.02 28.24
C PRO A 26 -18.82 -10.27 29.58
N LYS A 27 -18.80 -10.96 30.73
CA LYS A 27 -18.89 -10.31 32.05
C LYS A 27 -17.62 -9.54 32.42
N ILE A 28 -16.46 -10.06 32.04
CA ILE A 28 -15.18 -9.37 32.27
C ILE A 28 -15.15 -8.06 31.47
N TYR A 29 -15.60 -8.12 30.22
CA TYR A 29 -15.64 -6.99 29.30
C TYR A 29 -16.67 -5.96 29.75
N GLU A 30 -17.84 -6.39 30.22
CA GLU A 30 -18.82 -5.49 30.83
C GLU A 30 -18.23 -4.72 32.01
N SER A 31 -17.59 -5.42 32.94
CA SER A 31 -17.02 -4.77 34.13
C SER A 31 -15.95 -3.75 33.77
N PHE A 32 -15.12 -4.05 32.76
CA PHE A 32 -14.06 -3.14 32.33
C PHE A 32 -14.62 -1.97 31.53
N CYS A 33 -15.49 -2.24 30.55
CA CYS A 33 -15.99 -1.28 29.59
C CYS A 33 -17.10 -0.38 30.14
N ARG A 34 -17.92 -0.81 31.11
CA ARG A 34 -19.09 -0.04 31.57
C ARG A 34 -18.79 1.45 31.84
N PRO A 35 -17.73 1.82 32.59
CA PRO A 35 -17.38 3.23 32.80
C PRO A 35 -17.04 3.98 31.50
N ILE A 36 -16.40 3.31 30.54
CA ILE A 36 -16.04 3.87 29.23
C ILE A 36 -17.32 4.07 28.39
N LEU A 37 -18.21 3.07 28.33
CA LEU A 37 -19.48 3.15 27.60
C LEU A 37 -20.37 4.28 28.15
N ASP A 38 -20.44 4.41 29.48
CA ASP A 38 -21.23 5.47 30.12
C ASP A 38 -20.64 6.85 29.82
N ARG A 39 -19.30 6.97 29.75
CA ARG A 39 -18.66 8.22 29.34
C ARG A 39 -18.95 8.57 27.88
N LEU A 40 -18.88 7.62 26.96
CA LEU A 40 -19.22 7.83 25.55
C LEU A 40 -20.69 8.27 25.38
N LYS A 41 -21.62 7.67 26.14
CA LYS A 41 -23.04 8.08 26.13
C LYS A 41 -23.25 9.50 26.61
N GLN A 42 -22.45 9.99 27.55
CA GLN A 42 -22.53 11.40 27.98
C GLN A 42 -22.10 12.36 26.86
N ILE A 43 -21.25 11.91 25.93
CA ILE A 43 -20.73 12.73 24.83
C ILE A 43 -21.71 12.75 23.65
N ASP A 44 -22.20 11.58 23.23
CA ASP A 44 -22.93 11.42 21.95
C ASP A 44 -24.25 10.62 22.09
N GLY A 45 -24.72 10.38 23.32
CA GLY A 45 -25.95 9.62 23.60
C GLY A 45 -25.87 8.12 23.27
N ARG A 46 -24.77 7.65 22.71
CA ARG A 46 -24.51 6.28 22.24
C ARG A 46 -23.22 5.75 22.85
N ALA A 47 -23.00 4.45 22.79
CA ALA A 47 -21.74 3.81 23.19
C ALA A 47 -21.01 3.18 21.99
N PRO A 48 -20.45 4.00 21.06
CA PRO A 48 -19.72 3.52 19.88
C PRO A 48 -18.40 2.85 20.28
N LEU A 49 -18.45 1.54 20.50
CA LEU A 49 -17.31 0.67 20.78
C LEU A 49 -17.54 -0.67 20.09
N SER A 50 -16.46 -1.26 19.58
CA SER A 50 -16.48 -2.57 18.92
C SER A 50 -15.72 -3.59 19.74
N ILE A 51 -16.33 -4.74 19.98
CA ILE A 51 -15.74 -5.85 20.72
C ILE A 51 -15.38 -6.97 19.75
N PHE A 52 -14.09 -7.24 19.57
CA PHE A 52 -13.61 -8.34 18.73
C PHE A 52 -13.59 -9.64 19.55
N CYS A 53 -14.34 -10.63 19.07
CA CYS A 53 -14.68 -11.81 19.86
C CYS A 53 -14.01 -13.07 19.36
N ASN A 54 -13.63 -13.92 20.32
CA ASN A 54 -13.37 -15.32 20.05
C ASN A 54 -14.64 -16.16 20.25
N THR A 55 -14.49 -17.42 20.68
CA THR A 55 -15.62 -18.28 21.00
C THR A 55 -16.37 -17.75 22.22
N ILE A 56 -17.65 -17.41 22.03
CA ILE A 56 -18.62 -16.99 23.05
C ILE A 56 -19.97 -17.69 22.82
N THR A 57 -20.92 -17.55 23.75
CA THR A 57 -22.30 -18.03 23.60
C THR A 57 -23.18 -16.94 22.94
N PRO A 58 -23.69 -17.13 21.71
CA PRO A 58 -24.40 -16.08 20.96
C PRO A 58 -25.72 -15.62 21.59
N SER A 59 -26.31 -16.42 22.48
CA SER A 59 -27.57 -16.15 23.16
C SER A 59 -27.42 -15.44 24.51
N GLU A 60 -26.21 -15.04 24.90
CA GLU A 60 -25.97 -14.30 26.14
C GLU A 60 -26.76 -12.97 26.14
N PRO A 61 -27.64 -12.72 27.13
CA PRO A 61 -28.54 -11.56 27.12
C PRO A 61 -27.82 -10.21 27.05
N ILE A 62 -26.60 -10.13 27.58
CA ILE A 62 -25.80 -8.90 27.59
C ILE A 62 -25.43 -8.44 26.17
N LEU A 63 -25.28 -9.36 25.21
CA LEU A 63 -24.98 -9.00 23.83
C LEU A 63 -26.11 -8.16 23.23
N GLN A 64 -27.36 -8.50 23.51
CA GLN A 64 -28.54 -7.74 23.06
C GLN A 64 -28.64 -6.37 23.73
N GLN A 65 -28.22 -6.28 24.99
CA GLN A 65 -28.12 -4.99 25.68
C GLN A 65 -27.09 -4.10 25.00
N TRP A 66 -25.89 -4.61 24.72
CA TRP A 66 -24.82 -3.88 24.07
C TRP A 66 -25.20 -3.40 22.66
N LEU A 67 -25.83 -4.24 21.84
CA LEU A 67 -26.30 -3.85 20.50
C LEU A 67 -27.30 -2.68 20.57
N LYS A 68 -28.21 -2.68 21.55
CA LYS A 68 -29.17 -1.57 21.77
C LYS A 68 -28.51 -0.28 22.26
N GLU A 69 -27.38 -0.40 22.96
CA GLU A 69 -26.59 0.75 23.42
C GLU A 69 -25.69 1.36 22.32
N GLY A 70 -25.57 0.69 21.18
CA GLY A 70 -24.77 1.14 20.03
C GLY A 70 -23.38 0.53 19.92
N LEU A 71 -23.12 -0.58 20.61
CA LEU A 71 -21.89 -1.35 20.42
C LEU A 71 -22.01 -2.25 19.18
N SER A 72 -20.87 -2.66 18.63
CA SER A 72 -20.82 -3.74 17.63
C SER A 72 -19.99 -4.92 18.14
N VAL A 73 -20.33 -6.12 17.68
CA VAL A 73 -19.66 -7.37 18.07
C VAL A 73 -19.01 -7.96 16.81
N GLU A 74 -17.67 -7.95 16.78
CA GLU A 74 -16.83 -8.19 15.62
C GLU A 74 -16.01 -9.49 15.75
N VAL A 75 -15.29 -9.88 14.69
CA VAL A 75 -14.66 -11.20 14.58
C VAL A 75 -13.17 -11.16 14.92
N HIS A 76 -12.71 -12.05 15.82
CA HIS A 76 -11.29 -12.20 16.19
C HIS A 76 -10.74 -13.63 16.02
N THR A 77 -11.39 -14.47 15.19
CA THR A 77 -11.24 -15.94 15.08
C THR A 77 -11.80 -16.71 16.28
N LEU A 78 -12.10 -18.02 16.14
CA LEU A 78 -12.62 -18.82 17.25
C LEU A 78 -11.65 -19.01 18.42
N THR A 79 -10.34 -19.11 18.15
CA THR A 79 -9.37 -19.63 19.12
C THR A 79 -8.17 -18.73 19.38
N HIS A 80 -8.09 -17.57 18.74
CA HIS A 80 -6.91 -16.68 18.80
C HIS A 80 -5.57 -17.39 18.50
N PRO A 81 -5.42 -18.03 17.31
CA PRO A 81 -4.14 -18.59 16.91
C PRO A 81 -3.10 -17.49 16.70
N CYS A 82 -1.91 -17.66 17.26
CA CYS A 82 -0.82 -16.69 17.20
C CYS A 82 0.47 -17.39 16.72
N PRO A 83 0.88 -17.21 15.44
CA PRO A 83 0.18 -16.51 14.36
C PRO A 83 -1.04 -17.28 13.83
N ILE A 84 -1.88 -16.60 13.04
CA ILE A 84 -3.06 -17.23 12.40
C ILE A 84 -2.65 -18.28 11.34
N LEU A 85 -1.64 -17.98 10.53
CA LEU A 85 -1.07 -18.90 9.55
C LEU A 85 0.10 -19.65 10.20
N ALA A 86 -0.10 -20.91 10.54
CA ALA A 86 0.92 -21.70 11.23
C ALA A 86 0.84 -23.20 10.91
N LYS A 87 1.84 -23.94 11.41
CA LYS A 87 1.85 -25.41 11.45
C LYS A 87 1.69 -26.07 10.07
N ARG A 88 2.05 -25.37 8.98
CA ARG A 88 1.88 -25.83 7.60
C ARG A 88 0.44 -26.26 7.28
N ASN A 89 -0.55 -25.61 7.92
CA ASN A 89 -1.96 -26.00 7.84
C ASN A 89 -2.85 -24.77 7.63
N PHE A 90 -3.07 -24.44 6.36
CA PHE A 90 -3.99 -23.37 5.97
C PHE A 90 -5.44 -23.67 6.37
N THR A 91 -5.88 -24.93 6.32
CA THR A 91 -7.25 -25.34 6.68
C THR A 91 -7.60 -24.97 8.11
N ALA A 92 -6.66 -25.06 9.05
CA ALA A 92 -6.88 -24.64 10.43
C ALA A 92 -7.16 -23.13 10.55
N ALA A 93 -6.41 -22.31 9.81
CA ALA A 93 -6.61 -20.86 9.73
C ALA A 93 -7.97 -20.51 9.11
N ALA A 94 -8.34 -21.20 8.03
CA ALA A 94 -9.65 -21.03 7.40
C ALA A 94 -10.80 -21.41 8.34
N ASN A 95 -10.69 -22.54 9.05
CA ASN A 95 -11.72 -23.01 9.97
C ASN A 95 -11.94 -22.04 11.13
N THR A 96 -10.87 -21.55 11.76
CA THR A 96 -10.99 -20.63 12.91
C THR A 96 -11.47 -19.23 12.50
N TYR A 97 -11.10 -18.75 11.31
CA TYR A 97 -11.64 -17.51 10.75
C TYR A 97 -13.12 -17.67 10.36
N HIS A 98 -13.44 -18.62 9.48
CA HIS A 98 -14.81 -18.79 8.97
C HIS A 98 -15.80 -19.18 10.06
N GLY A 99 -15.37 -20.00 11.03
CA GLY A 99 -16.18 -20.32 12.20
C GLY A 99 -16.41 -19.10 13.10
N GLY A 100 -15.45 -18.17 13.19
CA GLY A 100 -15.64 -16.90 13.89
C GLY A 100 -16.67 -16.00 13.19
N VAL A 101 -16.57 -15.89 11.86
CA VAL A 101 -17.58 -15.17 11.04
C VAL A 101 -18.96 -15.78 11.25
N ASP A 102 -19.07 -17.10 11.18
CA ASP A 102 -20.33 -17.81 11.36
C ASP A 102 -20.90 -17.57 12.77
N LEU A 103 -20.07 -17.73 13.81
CA LEU A 103 -20.47 -17.52 15.20
C LEU A 103 -21.00 -16.11 15.46
N MET A 104 -20.33 -15.08 14.95
CA MET A 104 -20.76 -13.69 15.17
C MET A 104 -22.08 -13.36 14.44
N ASN A 105 -22.34 -14.00 13.30
CA ASN A 105 -23.62 -13.87 12.60
C ASN A 105 -24.77 -14.65 13.27
N HIS A 106 -24.48 -15.58 14.18
CA HIS A 106 -25.49 -16.30 14.97
C HIS A 106 -25.98 -15.51 16.20
N ILE A 107 -25.35 -14.38 16.52
CA ILE A 107 -25.86 -13.46 17.56
C ILE A 107 -27.07 -12.74 16.98
N PRO A 108 -28.26 -12.82 17.61
CA PRO A 108 -29.46 -12.14 17.10
C PRO A 108 -29.21 -10.63 16.89
N ASP A 109 -29.70 -10.08 15.77
CA ASP A 109 -29.56 -8.66 15.39
C ASP A 109 -28.10 -8.13 15.27
N ASN A 110 -27.10 -9.00 15.36
CA ASN A 110 -25.71 -8.63 15.11
C ASN A 110 -25.41 -8.64 13.61
N HIS A 111 -24.59 -7.68 13.18
CA HIS A 111 -24.11 -7.57 11.81
C HIS A 111 -22.61 -7.29 11.87
N PRO A 112 -21.76 -8.33 12.04
CA PRO A 112 -20.32 -8.15 12.09
C PRO A 112 -19.82 -7.65 10.74
N VAL A 113 -18.95 -6.65 10.75
CA VAL A 113 -18.38 -6.07 9.53
C VAL A 113 -16.86 -6.12 9.52
N ALA A 114 -16.23 -6.24 10.69
CA ALA A 114 -14.80 -6.11 10.88
C ALA A 114 -14.15 -7.40 11.38
N PHE A 115 -12.91 -7.59 10.93
CA PHE A 115 -11.97 -8.58 11.44
C PHE A 115 -10.77 -7.86 12.06
N ARG A 116 -10.15 -8.51 13.03
CA ARG A 116 -8.80 -8.18 13.47
C ARG A 116 -7.98 -9.45 13.59
N THR A 117 -6.80 -9.45 13.01
CA THR A 117 -5.90 -10.60 13.04
C THR A 117 -5.30 -10.74 14.45
N PRO A 118 -5.43 -11.91 15.10
CA PRO A 118 -4.78 -12.21 16.38
C PRO A 118 -3.29 -11.87 16.38
N CYS A 119 -2.81 -11.21 17.44
CA CYS A 119 -1.41 -10.76 17.64
C CYS A 119 -0.87 -9.75 16.60
N CYS A 120 -1.73 -9.00 15.90
CA CYS A 120 -1.27 -8.06 14.88
C CYS A 120 -0.38 -6.94 15.42
N ASP A 121 -0.46 -6.59 16.70
CA ASP A 121 0.35 -5.60 17.42
C ASP A 121 1.69 -6.12 17.95
N SER A 122 1.95 -7.42 17.84
CA SER A 122 3.06 -8.08 18.54
C SER A 122 3.84 -9.06 17.67
N GLN A 123 3.28 -9.46 16.52
CA GLN A 123 3.87 -10.45 15.61
C GLN A 123 3.53 -10.13 14.14
N ASN A 124 4.35 -10.62 13.21
CA ASN A 124 4.05 -10.59 11.78
C ASN A 124 3.01 -11.65 11.42
N THR A 125 1.73 -11.33 11.65
CA THR A 125 0.60 -12.26 11.52
C THR A 125 -0.37 -11.91 10.40
N PRO A 126 -0.72 -10.63 10.11
CA PRO A 126 -1.41 -10.30 8.88
C PRO A 126 -0.50 -10.56 7.69
N SER A 127 -1.11 -10.98 6.59
CA SER A 127 -0.40 -11.35 5.37
C SER A 127 -1.32 -11.17 4.18
N PRO A 128 -0.77 -10.83 2.98
CA PRO A 128 -1.54 -10.83 1.74
C PRO A 128 -2.37 -12.10 1.53
N ARG A 129 -1.90 -13.24 2.04
CA ARG A 129 -2.64 -14.51 1.98
C ARG A 129 -3.86 -14.55 2.89
N VAL A 130 -3.79 -14.00 4.10
CA VAL A 130 -4.95 -13.85 5.00
C VAL A 130 -6.02 -13.00 4.30
N PHE A 131 -5.62 -11.88 3.70
CA PHE A 131 -6.55 -11.02 2.98
C PHE A 131 -7.19 -11.72 1.78
N SER A 132 -6.38 -12.29 0.87
CA SER A 132 -6.90 -12.81 -0.40
C SER A 132 -7.64 -14.15 -0.28
N GLU A 133 -7.18 -15.02 0.62
CA GLU A 133 -7.66 -16.40 0.73
C GLU A 133 -8.65 -16.60 1.89
N LEU A 134 -8.79 -15.63 2.82
CA LEU A 134 -9.78 -15.69 3.90
C LEU A 134 -10.78 -14.54 3.82
N LEU A 135 -10.33 -13.30 4.03
CA LEU A 135 -11.22 -12.13 4.22
C LEU A 135 -12.02 -11.80 2.96
N MET A 136 -11.37 -11.85 1.80
CA MET A 136 -11.99 -11.57 0.51
C MET A 136 -12.92 -12.68 0.01
N LEU A 137 -12.88 -13.85 0.64
CA LEU A 137 -13.76 -14.96 0.31
C LEU A 137 -15.03 -14.92 1.18
N ARG A 138 -15.94 -15.86 0.93
CA ARG A 138 -17.10 -16.11 1.77
C ARG A 138 -16.87 -17.37 2.58
N ASN A 139 -17.48 -17.46 3.75
CA ASN A 139 -17.55 -18.74 4.45
C ASN A 139 -18.56 -19.70 3.75
N PRO A 140 -18.64 -20.97 4.17
CA PRO A 140 -19.59 -21.94 3.59
C PRO A 140 -21.07 -21.53 3.71
N ALA A 141 -21.43 -20.69 4.70
CA ALA A 141 -22.76 -20.10 4.86
C ALA A 141 -22.99 -18.88 3.94
N SER A 142 -22.08 -18.59 3.01
CA SER A 142 -22.09 -17.43 2.10
C SER A 142 -22.02 -16.07 2.80
N GLN A 143 -21.59 -16.03 4.06
CA GLN A 143 -21.36 -14.81 4.82
C GLN A 143 -19.95 -14.28 4.57
N PHE A 144 -19.75 -12.99 4.84
CA PHE A 144 -18.49 -12.30 4.64
C PHE A 144 -18.41 -11.02 5.46
N LEU A 145 -17.20 -10.47 5.58
CA LEU A 145 -16.91 -9.19 6.23
C LEU A 145 -16.48 -8.14 5.20
N GLU A 146 -16.48 -6.88 5.58
CA GLU A 146 -16.15 -5.75 4.69
C GLU A 146 -14.94 -4.95 5.16
N MET A 147 -14.47 -5.19 6.38
CA MET A 147 -13.39 -4.42 7.00
C MET A 147 -12.37 -5.33 7.70
N ASP A 148 -11.12 -4.88 7.70
CA ASP A 148 -10.04 -5.38 8.55
C ASP A 148 -9.42 -4.22 9.34
N SER A 149 -8.79 -4.54 10.45
CA SER A 149 -8.14 -3.61 11.36
C SER A 149 -6.90 -4.27 11.94
N SER A 150 -5.92 -4.58 11.09
CA SER A 150 -4.74 -5.35 11.49
C SER A 150 -3.41 -4.69 11.15
N VAL A 151 -3.38 -3.61 10.37
CA VAL A 151 -2.16 -2.90 9.97
C VAL A 151 -1.98 -1.63 10.81
N PHE A 152 -0.77 -1.37 11.31
CA PHE A 152 -0.48 -0.28 12.23
C PHE A 152 0.08 0.96 11.54
N ASN A 153 -0.59 2.10 11.70
CA ASN A 153 -0.09 3.41 11.32
C ASN A 153 0.84 3.97 12.39
N ILE A 154 2.03 4.41 11.97
CA ILE A 154 3.01 5.12 12.80
C ILE A 154 3.15 6.54 12.27
N PHE A 155 3.03 7.54 13.15
CA PHE A 155 3.46 8.90 12.81
C PHE A 155 4.96 9.01 12.97
N THR A 156 5.65 9.56 11.97
CA THR A 156 7.12 9.66 11.95
C THR A 156 7.58 11.10 11.75
N GLN A 157 8.84 11.36 12.09
CA GLN A 157 9.48 12.66 11.87
C GLN A 157 9.60 13.05 10.38
N ALA A 158 9.40 12.10 9.46
CA ALA A 158 9.44 12.36 8.03
C ALA A 158 8.22 13.17 7.53
N ASP A 159 7.11 13.17 8.28
CA ASP A 159 5.93 13.94 7.92
C ASP A 159 6.06 15.41 8.35
N SER A 160 6.56 16.22 7.42
CA SER A 160 6.70 17.67 7.60
C SER A 160 5.39 18.43 7.88
N THR A 161 4.23 17.79 7.69
CA THR A 161 2.92 18.41 8.03
C THR A 161 2.59 18.32 9.52
N LEU A 162 3.33 17.53 10.29
CA LEU A 162 3.16 17.39 11.73
C LEU A 162 4.16 18.25 12.51
N PRO A 163 3.71 18.98 13.56
CA PRO A 163 4.63 19.65 14.47
C PRO A 163 5.60 18.66 15.13
N ALA A 164 6.90 18.98 15.13
CA ALA A 164 7.94 18.12 15.70
C ALA A 164 7.63 17.68 17.15
N ALA A 165 7.03 18.56 17.96
CA ALA A 165 6.66 18.27 19.35
C ALA A 165 5.65 17.11 19.51
N LEU A 166 4.87 16.77 18.46
CA LEU A 166 3.93 15.65 18.50
C LEU A 166 4.56 14.32 18.05
N VAL A 167 5.71 14.35 17.37
CA VAL A 167 6.35 13.15 16.76
C VAL A 167 7.80 12.95 17.23
N THR A 168 8.29 13.81 18.12
CA THR A 168 9.66 13.80 18.63
C THR A 168 9.65 13.88 20.14
N ASP A 169 10.34 12.96 20.80
CA ASP A 169 10.56 13.01 22.24
C ASP A 169 11.57 14.10 22.62
N SER A 170 11.61 14.47 23.90
CA SER A 170 12.49 15.54 24.41
C SER A 170 13.99 15.31 24.20
N ASP A 171 14.41 14.06 23.95
CA ASP A 171 15.80 13.69 23.63
C ASP A 171 16.10 13.73 22.11
N GLY A 172 15.14 14.18 21.29
CA GLY A 172 15.26 14.31 19.85
C GLY A 172 14.91 13.03 19.07
N LYS A 173 14.59 11.93 19.75
CA LYS A 173 14.26 10.67 19.08
C LYS A 173 12.82 10.64 18.56
N PRO A 174 12.54 9.79 17.55
CA PRO A 174 11.18 9.59 17.09
C PRO A 174 10.29 9.03 18.21
N LYS A 175 9.10 9.62 18.37
CA LYS A 175 8.20 9.35 19.51
C LYS A 175 7.46 8.02 19.37
N PHE A 176 7.05 7.62 18.18
CA PHE A 176 6.14 6.47 18.01
C PHE A 176 6.85 5.21 17.53
N GLU A 177 7.95 5.35 16.82
CA GLU A 177 8.75 4.25 16.29
C GLU A 177 9.36 3.38 17.42
N LYS A 178 9.52 3.94 18.63
CA LYS A 178 9.97 3.20 19.82
C LYS A 178 9.00 2.09 20.27
N TYR A 179 7.74 2.14 19.82
CA TYR A 179 6.72 1.14 20.14
C TYR A 179 6.72 -0.04 19.16
N VAL A 180 7.48 0.05 18.05
CA VAL A 180 7.64 -1.07 17.12
C VAL A 180 8.22 -2.28 17.87
N PRO A 181 7.54 -3.45 17.89
CA PRO A 181 7.90 -4.54 18.79
C PRO A 181 9.30 -5.13 18.56
N PHE A 182 9.79 -5.12 17.32
CA PHE A 182 11.12 -5.60 16.92
C PHE A 182 11.50 -5.07 15.52
N ASP A 183 12.80 -5.00 15.21
CA ASP A 183 13.36 -4.39 13.98
C ASP A 183 12.78 -4.90 12.64
N SER A 184 12.18 -6.09 12.62
CA SER A 184 11.60 -6.68 11.41
C SER A 184 10.09 -6.89 11.50
N TYR A 185 9.44 -6.09 12.33
CA TYR A 185 8.00 -5.97 12.34
C TYR A 185 7.58 -5.17 11.10
N VAL A 186 6.67 -5.74 10.31
CA VAL A 186 6.39 -5.29 8.93
C VAL A 186 4.90 -5.16 8.67
N VAL A 187 4.12 -5.11 9.74
CA VAL A 187 2.67 -4.95 9.73
C VAL A 187 2.34 -3.46 9.92
N THR A 188 3.08 -2.61 9.22
CA THR A 188 3.08 -1.17 9.44
C THR A 188 2.85 -0.39 8.16
N ILE A 189 2.29 0.80 8.33
CA ILE A 189 2.31 1.90 7.38
C ILE A 189 2.74 3.17 8.12
N GLU A 190 3.25 4.16 7.40
CA GLU A 190 3.73 5.40 8.01
C GLU A 190 2.90 6.58 7.52
N ASN A 191 2.48 7.45 8.44
CA ASN A 191 1.83 8.73 8.18
C ASN A 191 0.55 8.68 7.31
N TYR A 192 -0.10 7.52 7.23
CA TYR A 192 -1.31 7.28 6.47
C TYR A 192 -2.46 6.82 7.38
N PRO A 193 -3.00 7.71 8.24
CA PRO A 193 -4.08 7.37 9.18
C PRO A 193 -5.45 7.36 8.49
N TYR A 194 -5.58 6.76 7.31
CA TYR A 194 -6.83 6.79 6.52
C TYR A 194 -7.25 5.38 6.12
N PRO A 195 -8.57 5.11 6.04
CA PRO A 195 -9.05 3.85 5.47
C PRO A 195 -8.57 3.66 4.03
N TYR A 196 -8.22 2.42 3.65
CA TYR A 196 -7.85 2.09 2.26
C TYR A 196 -8.39 0.74 1.84
N ALA A 197 -8.61 0.56 0.53
CA ALA A 197 -9.16 -0.68 0.01
C ALA A 197 -8.05 -1.70 -0.31
N ILE A 198 -8.14 -2.90 0.25
CA ILE A 198 -7.31 -4.05 -0.09
C ILE A 198 -8.08 -4.98 -1.05
N GLY A 199 -7.47 -5.28 -2.20
CA GLY A 199 -8.01 -6.20 -3.21
C GLY A 199 -9.44 -5.90 -3.67
N ARG A 200 -9.83 -4.61 -3.65
CA ARG A 200 -11.13 -4.07 -4.08
C ARG A 200 -12.35 -4.51 -3.25
N ARG A 201 -12.14 -5.25 -2.15
CA ARG A 201 -13.22 -5.93 -1.41
C ARG A 201 -13.20 -5.68 0.08
N ILE A 202 -12.06 -5.31 0.66
CA ILE A 202 -11.92 -5.09 2.11
C ILE A 202 -11.43 -3.68 2.35
N TRP A 203 -12.05 -2.98 3.30
CA TRP A 203 -11.49 -1.77 3.88
C TRP A 203 -10.50 -2.13 4.98
N GLU A 204 -9.25 -1.70 4.86
CA GLU A 204 -8.33 -1.67 5.98
C GLU A 204 -8.55 -0.37 6.77
N MET A 205 -8.76 -0.50 8.07
CA MET A 205 -8.82 0.57 9.05
C MET A 205 -7.55 0.53 9.88
N PRO A 206 -6.51 1.29 9.52
CA PRO A 206 -5.21 1.12 10.17
C PRO A 206 -5.31 1.44 11.66
N CYS A 207 -4.81 0.52 12.48
CA CYS A 207 -4.63 0.69 13.92
C CYS A 207 -3.66 1.84 14.19
N MET A 208 -3.82 2.56 15.29
CA MET A 208 -2.88 3.61 15.66
C MET A 208 -1.85 3.09 16.66
N VAL A 209 -0.57 3.36 16.40
CA VAL A 209 0.50 3.16 17.39
C VAL A 209 0.49 4.31 18.41
N PRO A 210 0.60 4.03 19.72
CA PRO A 210 0.68 2.69 20.32
C PRO A 210 -0.67 2.06 20.67
N SER A 211 -0.80 0.76 20.47
CA SER A 211 -1.80 -0.07 21.17
C SER A 211 -1.49 -0.16 22.66
N ASP A 212 -2.42 -0.68 23.46
CA ASP A 212 -2.13 -0.93 24.88
C ASP A 212 -1.09 -2.04 25.10
N TRP A 213 -1.01 -3.03 24.22
CA TRP A 213 -0.01 -4.08 24.27
C TRP A 213 1.39 -3.52 24.01
N GLU A 214 1.56 -2.77 22.91
CA GLU A 214 2.84 -2.13 22.54
C GLU A 214 3.31 -1.21 23.67
N ALA A 215 2.37 -0.42 24.21
CA ALA A 215 2.65 0.48 25.29
C ALA A 215 3.08 -0.22 26.58
N GLN A 216 2.38 -1.29 26.99
CA GLN A 216 2.77 -2.03 28.20
C GLN A 216 4.08 -2.78 27.98
N HIS A 217 4.34 -3.29 26.77
CA HIS A 217 5.58 -3.98 26.46
C HIS A 217 6.79 -3.07 26.66
N LEU A 218 6.66 -1.80 26.25
CA LEU A 218 7.72 -0.80 26.41
C LEU A 218 7.78 -0.20 27.83
N HIS A 219 6.64 0.20 28.39
CA HIS A 219 6.58 1.04 29.59
C HIS A 219 6.06 0.33 30.86
N GLY A 220 5.59 -0.91 30.74
CA GLY A 220 4.85 -1.63 31.77
C GLY A 220 3.39 -1.17 31.92
N SER A 221 2.63 -1.92 32.74
CA SER A 221 1.21 -1.66 32.96
C SER A 221 0.90 -0.27 33.56
N SER A 222 -0.17 0.35 33.06
CA SER A 222 -0.76 1.59 33.59
C SER A 222 0.22 2.76 33.67
N ASN A 223 1.17 2.85 32.75
CA ASN A 223 2.17 3.91 32.74
C ASN A 223 1.55 5.24 32.28
N PRO A 224 1.77 6.37 32.98
CA PRO A 224 1.24 7.67 32.56
C PRO A 224 1.85 8.19 31.26
N VAL A 225 3.11 7.83 30.93
CA VAL A 225 3.76 8.25 29.67
C VAL A 225 2.96 7.76 28.46
N THR A 226 2.41 6.55 28.54
CA THR A 226 1.53 5.99 27.51
C THR A 226 0.31 6.86 27.25
N VAL A 227 -0.29 7.43 28.30
CA VAL A 227 -1.48 8.28 28.15
C VAL A 227 -1.11 9.60 27.46
N GLU A 228 0.06 10.17 27.78
CA GLU A 228 0.57 11.36 27.09
C GLU A 228 0.87 11.09 25.61
N ASP A 229 1.52 9.96 25.29
CA ASP A 229 1.79 9.60 23.90
C ASP A 229 0.47 9.33 23.11
N TRP A 230 -0.56 8.77 23.74
CA TRP A 230 -1.90 8.68 23.11
C TRP A 230 -2.54 10.05 22.87
N LYS A 231 -2.35 11.02 23.77
CA LYS A 231 -2.84 12.39 23.61
C LYS A 231 -2.15 13.06 22.40
N ASP A 232 -0.84 12.89 22.28
CA ASP A 232 -0.08 13.41 21.13
C ASP A 232 -0.51 12.73 19.82
N ALA A 233 -0.71 11.41 19.82
CA ALA A 233 -1.14 10.68 18.63
C ALA A 233 -2.55 11.06 18.16
N ILE A 234 -3.51 11.28 19.06
CA ILE A 234 -4.84 11.78 18.65
C ILE A 234 -4.77 13.25 18.18
N ASP A 235 -3.92 14.08 18.76
CA ASP A 235 -3.70 15.45 18.30
C ASP A 235 -3.12 15.48 16.88
N ALA A 236 -2.12 14.62 16.60
CA ALA A 236 -1.58 14.42 15.27
C ALA A 236 -2.65 13.90 14.30
N THR A 237 -3.49 12.97 14.73
CA THR A 237 -4.58 12.42 13.92
C THR A 237 -5.59 13.50 13.50
N VAL A 238 -5.94 14.42 14.40
CA VAL A 238 -6.82 15.56 14.09
C VAL A 238 -6.19 16.50 13.06
N LEU A 239 -4.89 16.79 13.18
CA LEU A 239 -4.16 17.60 12.19
C LEU A 239 -4.13 16.94 10.81
N LYS A 240 -3.92 15.62 10.75
CA LYS A 240 -3.98 14.83 9.51
C LYS A 240 -5.40 14.65 8.99
N GLN A 241 -6.42 15.02 9.76
CA GLN A 241 -7.82 14.71 9.49
C GLN A 241 -8.06 13.21 9.28
N GLY A 242 -7.44 12.38 10.10
CA GLY A 242 -7.39 10.92 9.96
C GLY A 242 -8.29 10.15 10.93
N VAL A 243 -7.99 8.87 11.07
CA VAL A 243 -8.64 7.93 11.97
C VAL A 243 -7.65 7.47 13.03
N PHE A 244 -8.07 7.52 14.29
CA PHE A 244 -7.40 6.87 15.40
C PHE A 244 -8.17 5.60 15.72
N ASN A 245 -7.66 4.47 15.30
CA ASN A 245 -8.25 3.18 15.60
C ASN A 245 -7.50 2.55 16.77
N PHE A 246 -8.11 2.63 17.95
CA PHE A 246 -7.48 2.19 19.18
C PHE A 246 -7.72 0.69 19.40
N VAL A 247 -6.62 -0.04 19.60
CA VAL A 247 -6.58 -1.43 20.05
C VAL A 247 -6.28 -1.50 21.54
N PHE A 248 -7.16 -2.12 22.33
CA PHE A 248 -6.96 -2.30 23.76
C PHE A 248 -7.57 -3.59 24.34
N HIS A 249 -7.21 -3.91 25.59
CA HIS A 249 -7.55 -5.16 26.24
C HIS A 249 -7.89 -4.99 27.74
N PRO A 250 -8.75 -5.85 28.32
CA PRO A 250 -9.06 -5.83 29.76
C PRO A 250 -8.06 -6.66 30.60
N HIS A 251 -6.80 -6.77 30.18
CA HIS A 251 -5.80 -7.65 30.80
C HIS A 251 -4.99 -7.02 31.94
N GLY A 252 -5.38 -5.83 32.39
CA GLY A 252 -4.65 -5.09 33.43
C GLY A 252 -3.39 -4.37 32.91
N TRP A 253 -3.22 -4.31 31.59
CA TRP A 253 -2.20 -3.49 30.93
C TRP A 253 -2.54 -2.01 31.04
N ILE A 254 -3.82 -1.68 30.94
CA ILE A 254 -4.34 -0.31 31.09
C ILE A 254 -5.53 -0.29 32.05
N LYS A 255 -5.80 0.88 32.64
CA LYS A 255 -7.01 1.11 33.45
C LYS A 255 -8.08 1.79 32.61
N ASN A 256 -9.34 1.47 32.86
CA ASN A 256 -10.46 2.21 32.27
C ASN A 256 -10.41 3.72 32.58
N THR A 257 -9.86 4.12 33.73
CA THR A 257 -9.65 5.53 34.08
C THR A 257 -8.65 6.24 33.16
N GLN A 258 -7.62 5.55 32.66
CA GLN A 258 -6.68 6.14 31.69
C GLN A 258 -7.34 6.34 30.32
N LEU A 259 -8.20 5.39 29.91
CA LEU A 259 -8.95 5.55 28.67
C LEU A 259 -9.98 6.69 28.77
N ILE A 260 -10.64 6.83 29.92
CA ILE A 260 -11.54 7.96 30.20
C ILE A 260 -10.76 9.29 30.19
N GLU A 261 -9.57 9.34 30.80
CA GLU A 261 -8.70 10.53 30.76
C GLU A 261 -8.35 10.93 29.32
N TRP A 262 -8.01 9.96 28.47
CA TRP A 262 -7.73 10.20 27.06
C TRP A 262 -8.98 10.66 26.29
N ILE A 263 -10.15 10.06 26.51
CA ILE A 263 -11.44 10.52 25.95
C ILE A 263 -11.74 11.96 26.41
N ASP A 264 -11.46 12.29 27.66
CA ASP A 264 -11.67 13.63 28.21
C ASP A 264 -10.74 14.65 27.55
N HIS A 265 -9.47 14.31 27.31
CA HIS A 265 -8.55 15.14 26.51
C HIS A 265 -9.14 15.44 25.12
N ILE A 266 -9.65 14.42 24.42
CA ILE A 266 -10.26 14.59 23.10
C ILE A 266 -11.43 15.57 23.15
N THR A 267 -12.35 15.36 24.09
CA THR A 267 -13.54 16.22 24.20
C THR A 267 -13.20 17.63 24.62
N ALA A 268 -12.23 17.82 25.51
CA ALA A 268 -11.82 19.13 25.99
C ALA A 268 -11.04 19.93 24.93
N LYS A 269 -10.14 19.27 24.18
CA LYS A 269 -9.26 19.93 23.22
C LYS A 269 -9.90 20.09 21.84
N HIS A 270 -10.58 19.05 21.34
CA HIS A 270 -11.09 19.00 19.97
C HIS A 270 -12.60 19.10 19.87
N GLY A 271 -13.32 18.74 20.93
CA GLY A 271 -14.78 18.81 20.98
C GLY A 271 -15.45 18.06 19.82
N SER A 272 -16.37 18.73 19.12
CA SER A 272 -17.13 18.12 18.01
C SER A 272 -16.32 17.86 16.74
N LYS A 273 -15.03 18.23 16.70
CA LYS A 273 -14.15 17.88 15.58
C LYS A 273 -13.83 16.39 15.52
N VAL A 274 -13.95 15.68 16.65
CA VAL A 274 -13.71 14.23 16.71
C VAL A 274 -15.04 13.51 16.86
N LYS A 275 -15.26 12.49 16.02
CA LYS A 275 -16.43 11.61 16.12
C LYS A 275 -16.01 10.22 16.56
N PHE A 276 -16.68 9.71 17.60
CA PHE A 276 -16.53 8.31 18.01
C PHE A 276 -17.49 7.43 17.22
N LEU A 277 -16.96 6.37 16.61
CA LEU A 277 -17.71 5.41 15.81
C LEU A 277 -17.34 3.97 16.21
N ASN A 278 -18.30 3.06 16.11
CA ASN A 278 -17.99 1.63 16.01
C ASN A 278 -17.68 1.27 14.54
N PHE A 279 -17.16 0.06 14.28
CA PHE A 279 -16.79 -0.36 12.92
C PHE A 279 -17.99 -0.42 11.96
N ARG A 280 -19.18 -0.82 12.43
CA ARG A 280 -20.40 -0.82 11.61
C ARG A 280 -20.77 0.58 11.12
N GLU A 281 -20.71 1.57 12.00
CA GLU A 281 -20.98 2.98 11.65
C GLU A 281 -19.90 3.54 10.72
N ALA A 282 -18.64 3.15 10.93
CA ALA A 282 -17.54 3.53 10.04
C ALA A 282 -17.77 2.99 8.62
N ARG A 283 -18.10 1.69 8.50
CA ARG A 283 -18.50 1.04 7.25
C ARG A 283 -19.68 1.76 6.58
N GLU A 284 -20.69 2.13 7.36
CA GLU A 284 -21.87 2.85 6.87
C GLU A 284 -21.53 4.20 6.26
N ARG A 285 -20.69 4.97 6.93
CA ARG A 285 -20.22 6.26 6.44
C ARG A 285 -19.35 6.13 5.19
N LEU A 286 -18.42 5.17 5.16
CA LEU A 286 -17.62 4.86 3.97
C LEU A 286 -18.51 4.53 2.76
N THR A 287 -19.48 3.63 2.91
CA THR A 287 -20.38 3.30 1.78
C THR A 287 -21.26 4.48 1.38
N ASN A 288 -21.94 5.12 2.32
CA ASN A 288 -22.96 6.11 1.99
C ASN A 288 -22.34 7.41 1.46
N ASN A 289 -21.27 7.88 2.10
CA ASN A 289 -20.71 9.20 1.80
C ASN A 289 -19.53 9.12 0.82
N PHE A 290 -18.62 8.15 0.97
CA PHE A 290 -17.43 8.03 0.11
C PHE A 290 -17.71 7.24 -1.17
N LEU A 291 -18.48 6.15 -1.10
CA LEU A 291 -18.76 5.29 -2.26
C LEU A 291 -20.17 5.46 -2.88
N GLY A 292 -20.95 6.44 -2.45
CA GLY A 292 -22.17 6.87 -3.13
C GLY A 292 -23.32 5.89 -2.91
N GLY A 293 -23.33 5.21 -1.77
CA GLY A 293 -24.25 4.14 -1.45
C GLY A 293 -23.85 2.78 -2.02
N GLN A 294 -22.70 2.67 -2.69
CA GLN A 294 -22.25 1.43 -3.32
C GLN A 294 -21.08 0.83 -2.54
N ALA A 295 -21.30 -0.24 -1.80
CA ALA A 295 -20.24 -0.88 -1.01
C ALA A 295 -19.15 -1.48 -1.92
N LEU A 296 -17.98 -1.79 -1.37
CA LEU A 296 -16.91 -2.48 -2.11
C LEU A 296 -17.34 -3.88 -2.55
N ARG A 297 -18.17 -4.54 -1.74
CA ARG A 297 -18.71 -5.87 -2.01
C ARG A 297 -20.18 -5.78 -2.39
N ALA A 298 -20.57 -6.58 -3.37
CA ALA A 298 -21.96 -6.76 -3.72
C ALA A 298 -22.66 -7.60 -2.63
N ALA A 299 -24.00 -7.68 -2.67
CA ALA A 299 -24.78 -8.47 -1.71
C ALA A 299 -24.37 -9.96 -1.67
N ASN A 300 -23.79 -10.47 -2.75
CA ASN A 300 -23.28 -11.84 -2.82
C ASN A 300 -21.80 -11.96 -2.38
N GLY A 301 -21.19 -10.91 -1.80
CA GLY A 301 -19.82 -10.89 -1.31
C GLY A 301 -18.73 -10.77 -2.38
N GLN A 302 -19.06 -10.67 -3.66
CA GLN A 302 -18.08 -10.50 -4.74
C GLN A 302 -17.80 -9.01 -5.01
N ASP A 303 -16.86 -8.70 -5.91
CA ASP A 303 -16.53 -7.33 -6.32
C ASP A 303 -17.79 -6.58 -6.80
N ASN A 304 -18.05 -5.40 -6.24
CA ASN A 304 -19.21 -4.58 -6.60
C ASN A 304 -18.93 -3.57 -7.73
N GLY A 305 -17.77 -3.62 -8.36
CA GLY A 305 -17.42 -2.68 -9.43
C GLY A 305 -17.15 -1.27 -8.93
N VAL A 306 -16.41 -1.16 -7.82
CA VAL A 306 -15.97 0.12 -7.24
C VAL A 306 -14.44 0.19 -7.24
N ARG A 307 -13.86 1.32 -7.67
CA ARG A 307 -12.40 1.56 -7.64
C ARG A 307 -12.09 2.91 -7.02
N LEU A 308 -10.97 2.95 -6.31
CA LEU A 308 -10.46 4.12 -5.60
C LEU A 308 -9.13 4.49 -6.24
N LEU A 309 -9.01 5.72 -6.69
CA LEU A 309 -7.82 6.29 -7.32
C LEU A 309 -7.93 7.82 -7.29
N ASP A 310 -6.82 8.53 -7.36
CA ASP A 310 -6.80 9.97 -7.61
C ASP A 310 -7.00 10.21 -9.12
N LEU A 311 -8.10 10.86 -9.52
CA LEU A 311 -8.46 10.98 -10.93
C LEU A 311 -7.87 12.21 -11.61
N ASN A 312 -7.71 13.30 -10.86
CA ASN A 312 -7.27 14.61 -11.32
C ASN A 312 -5.88 15.00 -10.79
N ASN A 313 -5.18 14.06 -10.15
CA ASN A 313 -3.84 14.22 -9.60
C ASN A 313 -3.75 15.36 -8.57
N ASP A 314 -4.78 15.51 -7.73
CA ASP A 314 -4.86 16.56 -6.70
C ASP A 314 -4.44 16.09 -5.30
N GLY A 315 -4.05 14.83 -5.15
CA GLY A 315 -3.64 14.19 -3.91
C GLY A 315 -4.78 13.65 -3.05
N PHE A 316 -6.04 13.82 -3.47
CA PHE A 316 -7.21 13.29 -2.78
C PHE A 316 -7.71 12.00 -3.45
N MET A 317 -8.32 11.13 -2.64
CA MET A 317 -8.82 9.85 -3.16
C MET A 317 -10.20 10.06 -3.75
N ASP A 318 -10.39 9.69 -5.02
CA ASP A 318 -11.68 9.70 -5.70
C ASP A 318 -12.26 8.29 -5.82
N ALA A 319 -13.49 8.19 -6.32
CA ALA A 319 -14.16 6.92 -6.53
C ALA A 319 -14.82 6.84 -7.91
N VAL A 320 -14.66 5.69 -8.57
CA VAL A 320 -15.46 5.32 -9.75
C VAL A 320 -16.27 4.07 -9.45
N ILE A 321 -17.53 4.10 -9.87
CA ILE A 321 -18.52 3.04 -9.70
C ILE A 321 -19.04 2.68 -11.08
N GLY A 322 -19.07 1.39 -11.38
CA GLY A 322 -19.51 0.86 -12.65
C GLY A 322 -20.09 -0.54 -12.45
N ASN A 323 -21.29 -0.62 -11.92
CA ASN A 323 -22.00 -1.89 -11.73
C ASN A 323 -23.38 -1.83 -12.40
N GLU A 324 -24.21 -2.84 -12.15
CA GLU A 324 -25.53 -2.96 -12.74
C GLU A 324 -26.52 -1.90 -12.23
N GLN A 325 -26.25 -1.30 -11.08
CA GLN A 325 -27.12 -0.31 -10.44
C GLN A 325 -26.69 1.12 -10.75
N LEU A 326 -25.39 1.38 -10.80
CA LEU A 326 -24.85 2.73 -10.90
C LEU A 326 -23.59 2.78 -11.77
N ARG A 327 -23.51 3.84 -12.59
CA ARG A 327 -22.32 4.26 -13.33
C ARG A 327 -22.01 5.71 -12.97
N GLN A 328 -21.06 5.92 -12.05
CA GLN A 328 -20.78 7.23 -11.47
C GLN A 328 -19.30 7.42 -11.21
N THR A 329 -18.80 8.61 -11.53
CA THR A 329 -17.50 9.13 -11.13
C THR A 329 -17.72 10.12 -10.00
N ARG A 330 -16.92 10.05 -8.93
CA ARG A 330 -17.00 10.94 -7.77
C ARG A 330 -15.64 11.55 -7.52
N VAL A 331 -15.52 12.85 -7.73
CA VAL A 331 -14.30 13.63 -7.46
C VAL A 331 -14.48 14.46 -6.20
N TRP A 332 -13.52 14.41 -5.29
CA TRP A 332 -13.55 15.23 -4.09
C TRP A 332 -13.08 16.65 -4.38
N ASP A 333 -13.86 17.66 -3.98
CA ASP A 333 -13.42 19.05 -3.98
C ASP A 333 -12.94 19.42 -2.56
N PRO A 334 -11.62 19.49 -2.30
CA PRO A 334 -11.09 19.73 -0.96
C PRO A 334 -11.38 21.14 -0.44
N LEU A 335 -11.49 22.13 -1.32
CA LEU A 335 -11.81 23.51 -0.96
C LEU A 335 -13.28 23.66 -0.57
N ALA A 336 -14.18 23.09 -1.38
CA ALA A 336 -15.61 23.11 -1.11
C ALA A 336 -16.07 22.03 -0.12
N LYS A 337 -15.19 21.07 0.22
CA LYS A 337 -15.45 19.93 1.10
C LYS A 337 -16.68 19.12 0.68
N ARG A 338 -16.78 18.82 -0.61
CA ARG A 338 -17.93 18.11 -1.19
C ARG A 338 -17.54 17.23 -2.37
N TRP A 339 -18.34 16.21 -2.60
CA TRP A 339 -18.25 15.39 -3.80
C TRP A 339 -18.86 16.10 -5.01
N LYS A 340 -18.14 16.11 -6.13
CA LYS A 340 -18.67 16.36 -7.47
C LYS A 340 -18.91 15.01 -8.13
N THR A 341 -20.07 14.82 -8.75
CA THR A 341 -20.42 13.54 -9.37
C THR A 341 -20.75 13.69 -10.84
N THR A 342 -20.17 12.85 -11.68
CA THR A 342 -20.44 12.76 -13.12
C THR A 342 -20.64 11.29 -13.52
N THR A 343 -20.88 11.00 -14.79
CA THR A 343 -21.09 9.63 -15.26
C THR A 343 -19.77 8.90 -15.49
N PHE A 344 -19.71 7.62 -15.11
CA PHE A 344 -18.63 6.71 -15.54
C PHE A 344 -19.09 5.94 -16.79
N PRO A 345 -18.29 5.82 -17.86
CA PRO A 345 -18.81 5.38 -19.15
C PRO A 345 -19.08 3.87 -19.25
N VAL A 346 -18.38 3.02 -18.49
CA VAL A 346 -18.40 1.55 -18.69
C VAL A 346 -18.71 0.79 -17.39
N GLN A 347 -18.95 -0.52 -17.47
CA GLN A 347 -19.04 -1.38 -16.28
C GLN A 347 -17.67 -1.89 -15.86
N LEU A 348 -17.41 -1.90 -14.55
CA LEU A 348 -16.23 -2.42 -13.87
C LEU A 348 -16.30 -3.91 -13.57
N VAL A 349 -17.52 -4.46 -13.55
CA VAL A 349 -17.77 -5.89 -13.36
C VAL A 349 -18.75 -6.40 -14.40
N GLN A 350 -18.55 -7.65 -14.82
CA GLN A 350 -19.49 -8.42 -15.63
C GLN A 350 -20.28 -9.34 -14.71
N ILE A 351 -21.54 -9.58 -15.04
CA ILE A 351 -22.43 -10.45 -14.25
C ILE A 351 -22.92 -11.58 -15.17
N ALA A 352 -22.56 -12.81 -14.84
CA ALA A 352 -23.03 -14.00 -15.52
C ALA A 352 -24.50 -14.30 -15.16
N THR A 353 -25.15 -15.18 -15.92
CA THR A 353 -26.56 -15.55 -15.74
C THR A 353 -26.86 -16.17 -14.37
N ASP A 354 -25.87 -16.78 -13.73
CA ASP A 354 -25.96 -17.37 -12.39
C ASP A 354 -25.70 -16.36 -11.26
N GLY A 355 -25.47 -15.08 -11.60
CA GLY A 355 -25.15 -14.01 -10.66
C GLY A 355 -23.67 -13.91 -10.28
N THR A 356 -22.79 -14.74 -10.87
CA THR A 356 -21.35 -14.65 -10.66
C THR A 356 -20.81 -13.34 -11.24
N ARG A 357 -20.05 -12.59 -10.44
CA ARG A 357 -19.41 -11.33 -10.82
C ARG A 357 -17.93 -11.53 -11.14
N THR A 358 -17.48 -10.99 -12.26
CA THR A 358 -16.07 -11.04 -12.70
C THR A 358 -15.57 -9.66 -13.13
N ASP A 359 -14.25 -9.46 -13.13
CA ASP A 359 -13.62 -8.21 -13.58
C ASP A 359 -13.94 -7.95 -15.07
N ALA A 360 -14.44 -6.76 -15.41
CA ALA A 360 -14.72 -6.38 -16.80
C ALA A 360 -13.45 -6.10 -17.62
N GLY A 361 -12.27 -6.08 -16.98
CA GLY A 361 -10.98 -5.96 -17.63
C GLY A 361 -10.50 -4.51 -17.80
N ILE A 362 -10.97 -3.58 -16.98
CA ILE A 362 -10.49 -2.20 -17.03
C ILE A 362 -9.08 -2.12 -16.44
N ARG A 363 -8.21 -1.34 -17.09
CA ARG A 363 -6.84 -1.05 -16.66
C ARG A 363 -6.69 0.47 -16.60
N PHE A 364 -6.54 1.01 -15.38
CA PHE A 364 -6.27 2.43 -15.17
C PHE A 364 -4.76 2.72 -15.30
N GLY A 365 -4.43 3.91 -15.77
CA GLY A 365 -3.06 4.41 -15.93
C GLY A 365 -3.06 5.86 -16.41
N ILE A 366 -1.88 6.44 -16.62
CA ILE A 366 -1.74 7.78 -17.20
C ILE A 366 -1.43 7.62 -18.68
N LEU A 367 -2.27 8.19 -19.55
CA LEU A 367 -2.11 8.09 -21.00
C LEU A 367 -2.01 9.47 -21.69
N GLN A 368 -1.95 10.54 -20.88
CA GLN A 368 -1.86 11.92 -21.35
C GLN A 368 -0.92 12.74 -20.45
N PRO A 369 -0.24 13.77 -21.01
CA PRO A 369 0.66 14.63 -20.24
C PRO A 369 0.01 15.43 -19.10
N SER A 370 -1.33 15.47 -19.03
CA SER A 370 -2.05 16.11 -17.92
C SER A 370 -1.81 15.43 -16.57
N GLY A 371 -1.39 14.15 -16.57
CA GLY A 371 -1.29 13.34 -15.35
C GLY A 371 -2.63 12.85 -14.81
N ASN A 372 -3.75 13.20 -15.46
CA ASN A 372 -5.07 12.72 -15.06
C ASN A 372 -5.25 11.25 -15.42
N ALA A 373 -6.09 10.56 -14.64
CA ALA A 373 -6.40 9.17 -14.86
C ALA A 373 -6.99 8.92 -16.25
N SER A 374 -6.50 7.86 -16.88
CA SER A 374 -7.03 7.28 -18.10
C SER A 374 -7.35 5.81 -17.85
N PHE A 375 -8.17 5.20 -18.70
CA PHE A 375 -8.32 3.75 -18.66
C PHE A 375 -8.45 3.13 -20.04
N PHE A 376 -7.96 1.90 -20.13
CA PHE A 376 -8.10 1.01 -21.28
C PHE A 376 -8.96 -0.20 -20.90
N ILE A 377 -9.90 -0.56 -21.76
CA ILE A 377 -10.68 -1.79 -21.66
C ILE A 377 -10.73 -2.45 -23.04
N SER A 378 -10.57 -3.76 -23.08
CA SER A 378 -10.87 -4.55 -24.27
C SER A 378 -11.35 -5.95 -23.87
N ASN A 379 -12.63 -6.20 -24.07
CA ASN A 379 -13.28 -7.49 -23.80
C ASN A 379 -14.23 -7.84 -24.96
N ASN A 380 -15.13 -8.81 -24.78
CA ASN A 380 -16.05 -9.27 -25.82
C ASN A 380 -17.19 -8.29 -26.14
N HIS A 381 -17.38 -7.26 -25.31
CA HIS A 381 -18.49 -6.31 -25.39
C HIS A 381 -18.02 -4.87 -25.60
N GLU A 382 -16.84 -4.52 -25.09
CA GLU A 382 -16.35 -3.15 -25.01
C GLU A 382 -14.87 -3.10 -25.43
N LYS A 383 -14.51 -2.09 -26.22
CA LYS A 383 -13.11 -1.80 -26.55
C LYS A 383 -12.93 -0.31 -26.76
N GLY A 384 -12.19 0.33 -25.86
CA GLY A 384 -11.96 1.77 -25.93
C GLY A 384 -10.92 2.25 -24.92
N ILE A 385 -10.55 3.52 -25.10
CA ILE A 385 -9.68 4.27 -24.19
C ILE A 385 -10.40 5.57 -23.83
N TRP A 386 -10.39 5.92 -22.54
CA TRP A 386 -10.97 7.16 -22.04
C TRP A 386 -9.96 7.92 -21.17
N HIS A 387 -10.07 9.24 -21.18
CA HIS A 387 -9.26 10.15 -20.38
C HIS A 387 -10.17 10.99 -19.49
N PHE A 388 -9.77 11.19 -18.24
CA PHE A 388 -10.45 12.11 -17.35
C PHE A 388 -9.96 13.54 -17.61
N ASP A 389 -10.84 14.45 -18.01
CA ASP A 389 -10.48 15.84 -18.33
C ASP A 389 -10.43 16.76 -17.10
N GLY A 390 -10.66 16.22 -15.90
CA GLY A 390 -10.83 16.96 -14.65
C GLY A 390 -12.28 17.04 -14.17
N GLU A 391 -13.26 16.76 -15.05
CA GLU A 391 -14.69 16.75 -14.73
C GLU A 391 -15.40 15.48 -15.23
N THR A 392 -15.12 15.05 -16.46
CA THR A 392 -15.79 13.95 -17.16
C THR A 392 -14.81 13.03 -17.90
N TRP A 393 -15.31 11.85 -18.30
CA TRP A 393 -14.54 10.89 -19.10
C TRP A 393 -14.79 11.13 -20.59
N ILE A 394 -13.73 11.41 -21.32
CA ILE A 394 -13.75 11.62 -22.76
C ILE A 394 -13.16 10.40 -23.46
N GLU A 395 -13.94 9.77 -24.34
CA GLU A 395 -13.45 8.67 -25.17
C GLU A 395 -12.46 9.19 -26.21
N ASP A 396 -11.33 8.49 -26.40
CA ASP A 396 -10.38 8.74 -27.49
C ASP A 396 -10.28 7.51 -28.41
N PRO A 397 -11.16 7.41 -29.43
CA PRO A 397 -11.10 6.34 -30.43
C PRO A 397 -9.79 6.34 -31.22
N SER A 398 -9.12 7.50 -31.31
CA SER A 398 -7.89 7.65 -32.08
C SER A 398 -6.71 6.92 -31.42
N MET A 399 -6.77 6.72 -30.10
CA MET A 399 -5.77 5.99 -29.31
C MET A 399 -5.90 4.47 -29.44
N LEU A 400 -6.90 3.95 -30.16
CA LEU A 400 -6.95 2.53 -30.52
C LEU A 400 -6.06 2.16 -31.72
N ARG A 401 -5.53 3.16 -32.45
CA ARG A 401 -4.67 2.91 -33.62
C ARG A 401 -3.37 2.21 -33.22
N GLY A 402 -3.02 1.18 -33.97
CA GLY A 402 -1.85 0.33 -33.69
C GLY A 402 -2.13 -0.83 -32.73
N LEU A 403 -3.29 -0.87 -32.06
CA LEU A 403 -3.68 -2.01 -31.24
C LEU A 403 -4.30 -3.11 -32.10
N SER A 404 -3.84 -4.35 -31.92
CA SER A 404 -4.44 -5.52 -32.56
C SER A 404 -5.91 -5.67 -32.15
N GLN A 405 -6.76 -6.12 -33.08
CA GLN A 405 -8.15 -6.48 -32.75
C GLN A 405 -8.22 -7.62 -31.73
N ALA A 406 -7.25 -8.54 -31.76
CA ALA A 406 -7.17 -9.68 -30.85
C ALA A 406 -6.68 -9.33 -29.44
N LEU A 407 -6.09 -8.14 -29.24
CA LEU A 407 -5.68 -7.70 -27.92
C LEU A 407 -6.93 -7.47 -27.05
N LYS A 408 -7.05 -8.27 -26.00
CA LYS A 408 -8.09 -8.18 -24.97
C LYS A 408 -7.44 -8.09 -23.58
N THR A 409 -7.95 -7.23 -22.71
CA THR A 409 -7.56 -7.18 -21.30
C THR A 409 -8.13 -8.35 -20.50
N VAL A 410 -9.33 -8.82 -20.86
CA VAL A 410 -9.98 -10.01 -20.30
C VAL A 410 -10.72 -10.78 -21.42
N ASP A 411 -10.76 -12.10 -21.35
CA ASP A 411 -11.64 -12.92 -22.20
C ASP A 411 -12.61 -13.75 -21.36
N THR A 412 -13.91 -13.54 -21.54
CA THR A 412 -14.99 -14.04 -20.66
C THR A 412 -14.72 -13.75 -19.18
N THR A 413 -13.96 -14.60 -18.49
CA THR A 413 -13.57 -14.42 -17.07
C THR A 413 -12.06 -14.38 -16.84
N ARG A 414 -11.24 -14.62 -17.89
CA ARG A 414 -9.78 -14.79 -17.80
C ARG A 414 -9.03 -13.47 -17.97
N ASP A 415 -8.25 -13.04 -16.97
CA ASP A 415 -7.27 -11.95 -17.15
C ASP A 415 -6.22 -12.37 -18.19
N ASN A 416 -6.03 -11.57 -19.22
CA ASN A 416 -5.07 -11.85 -20.29
C ASN A 416 -3.69 -11.20 -20.04
N GLY A 417 -3.43 -10.74 -18.81
CA GLY A 417 -2.12 -10.25 -18.41
C GLY A 417 -1.76 -8.89 -19.01
N VAL A 418 -2.76 -8.05 -19.28
CA VAL A 418 -2.55 -6.67 -19.76
C VAL A 418 -2.41 -5.72 -18.57
N ARG A 419 -1.36 -4.90 -18.55
CA ARG A 419 -1.07 -3.88 -17.53
C ARG A 419 -0.72 -2.55 -18.19
N LEU A 420 -1.07 -1.45 -17.54
CA LEU A 420 -0.58 -0.11 -17.87
C LEU A 420 0.51 0.27 -16.86
N ARG A 421 1.69 0.58 -17.37
CA ARG A 421 2.86 0.99 -16.59
C ARG A 421 3.70 1.95 -17.42
N ASP A 422 4.07 3.08 -16.83
CA ASP A 422 5.14 3.92 -17.35
C ASP A 422 6.45 3.19 -17.08
N THR A 423 7.10 2.72 -18.14
CA THR A 423 8.33 1.92 -18.05
C THR A 423 9.58 2.70 -18.35
N ASP A 424 9.49 3.80 -19.10
CA ASP A 424 10.63 4.65 -19.48
C ASP A 424 10.60 6.03 -18.78
N ASN A 425 9.69 6.22 -17.83
CA ASN A 425 9.52 7.42 -17.01
C ASN A 425 9.22 8.68 -17.82
N ASP A 426 8.56 8.55 -18.98
CA ASP A 426 8.12 9.69 -19.80
C ASP A 426 6.79 10.31 -19.32
N GLY A 427 6.17 9.72 -18.29
CA GLY A 427 4.89 10.13 -17.71
C GLY A 427 3.67 9.48 -18.37
N ILE A 428 3.86 8.65 -19.39
CA ILE A 428 2.82 7.97 -20.16
C ILE A 428 3.01 6.46 -20.00
N CYS A 429 1.93 5.74 -19.72
CA CYS A 429 1.99 4.30 -19.56
C CYS A 429 2.11 3.57 -20.91
N GLU A 430 3.05 2.62 -20.98
CA GLU A 430 3.04 1.53 -21.95
C GLU A 430 1.90 0.54 -21.67
N ILE A 431 1.48 -0.16 -22.73
CA ILE A 431 0.68 -1.39 -22.61
C ILE A 431 1.63 -2.58 -22.57
N ILE A 432 1.69 -3.26 -21.44
CA ILE A 432 2.43 -4.52 -21.26
C ILE A 432 1.43 -5.68 -21.34
N VAL A 433 1.72 -6.66 -22.19
CA VAL A 433 0.99 -7.93 -22.31
C VAL A 433 1.94 -9.05 -21.92
N GLY A 434 1.55 -9.86 -20.94
CA GLY A 434 2.33 -11.02 -20.50
C GLY A 434 1.43 -12.20 -20.14
N ASN A 435 1.14 -13.05 -21.11
CA ASN A 435 0.45 -14.32 -20.90
C ASN A 435 1.16 -15.43 -21.72
N PRO A 436 0.81 -16.72 -21.54
CA PRO A 436 1.51 -17.80 -22.25
C PRO A 436 1.34 -17.78 -23.78
N ASP A 437 0.27 -17.15 -24.28
CA ASP A 437 -0.05 -17.10 -25.70
C ASP A 437 0.56 -15.86 -26.40
N THR A 438 0.85 -14.78 -25.65
CA THR A 438 1.26 -13.49 -26.20
C THR A 438 2.09 -12.68 -25.19
N GLN A 439 3.20 -12.12 -25.68
CA GLN A 439 3.98 -11.08 -25.00
C GLN A 439 4.14 -9.88 -25.92
N ALA A 440 3.94 -8.68 -25.37
CA ALA A 440 4.17 -7.43 -26.08
C ALA A 440 4.39 -6.28 -25.08
N VAL A 441 5.25 -5.34 -25.44
CA VAL A 441 5.26 -3.99 -24.86
C VAL A 441 4.95 -3.01 -26.00
N LEU A 442 3.91 -2.20 -25.82
CA LEU A 442 3.49 -1.21 -26.80
C LEU A 442 3.63 0.18 -26.19
N LYS A 443 4.30 1.07 -26.91
CA LYS A 443 4.44 2.49 -26.54
C LYS A 443 3.60 3.38 -27.44
N TRP A 444 3.07 4.46 -26.88
CA TRP A 444 2.35 5.45 -27.67
C TRP A 444 3.36 6.35 -28.39
N VAL A 445 3.20 6.54 -29.70
CA VAL A 445 4.08 7.44 -30.49
C VAL A 445 3.29 8.67 -30.91
N PRO A 446 3.47 9.84 -30.25
CA PRO A 446 2.66 11.04 -30.49
C PRO A 446 2.69 11.54 -31.94
N ALA A 447 3.87 11.52 -32.58
CA ALA A 447 4.05 11.98 -33.96
C ALA A 447 3.21 11.17 -34.97
N GLY A 448 3.07 9.86 -34.73
CA GLY A 448 2.25 8.96 -35.56
C GLY A 448 0.82 8.77 -35.05
N LYS A 449 0.53 9.23 -33.83
CA LYS A 449 -0.73 9.00 -33.09
C LYS A 449 -1.17 7.52 -33.15
N GLN A 450 -0.25 6.62 -32.85
CA GLN A 450 -0.50 5.18 -32.84
C GLN A 450 0.41 4.47 -31.82
N TRP A 451 -0.07 3.35 -31.31
CA TRP A 451 0.74 2.41 -30.57
C TRP A 451 1.72 1.69 -31.50
N GLN A 452 2.96 1.56 -31.07
CA GLN A 452 3.99 0.80 -31.77
C GLN A 452 4.66 -0.17 -30.79
N PRO A 453 5.08 -1.36 -31.25
CA PRO A 453 5.93 -2.24 -30.45
C PRO A 453 7.16 -1.49 -29.95
N ALA A 454 7.46 -1.61 -28.66
CA ALA A 454 8.74 -1.20 -28.12
C ALA A 454 9.87 -2.08 -28.69
N THR A 455 11.11 -1.63 -28.55
CA THR A 455 12.29 -2.40 -28.96
C THR A 455 12.62 -3.54 -27.99
N PHE A 456 11.82 -3.70 -26.93
CA PHE A 456 11.97 -4.69 -25.89
C PHE A 456 10.62 -5.31 -25.52
N ASN A 457 10.66 -6.44 -24.81
CA ASN A 457 9.50 -7.13 -24.24
C ASN A 457 9.82 -7.54 -22.80
N LEU A 458 8.85 -8.14 -22.10
CA LEU A 458 9.11 -8.88 -20.87
C LEU A 458 10.24 -9.92 -21.09
N PRO A 459 11.06 -10.21 -20.07
CA PRO A 459 12.12 -11.20 -20.20
C PRO A 459 11.61 -12.57 -20.69
N PRO A 460 12.42 -13.33 -21.45
CA PRO A 460 12.03 -14.64 -21.93
C PRO A 460 11.51 -15.56 -20.81
N GLY A 461 10.34 -16.16 -21.02
CA GLY A 461 9.69 -17.05 -20.05
C GLY A 461 8.95 -16.36 -18.90
N VAL A 462 8.97 -15.02 -18.81
CA VAL A 462 8.19 -14.27 -17.82
C VAL A 462 6.78 -13.99 -18.34
N THR A 463 5.76 -14.37 -17.60
CA THR A 463 4.37 -14.00 -17.89
C THR A 463 3.72 -13.41 -16.65
N ILE A 464 2.79 -12.49 -16.82
CA ILE A 464 2.06 -11.85 -15.72
C ILE A 464 1.00 -12.81 -15.16
N VAL A 465 0.35 -13.54 -16.04
CA VAL A 465 -0.70 -14.53 -15.70
C VAL A 465 -0.35 -15.92 -16.22
N ARG A 466 -0.95 -16.94 -15.61
CA ARG A 466 -0.97 -18.34 -16.05
C ARG A 466 -1.97 -18.53 -17.19
N GLN A 467 -2.05 -19.75 -17.73
CA GLN A 467 -2.98 -20.09 -18.83
C GLN A 467 -4.45 -19.85 -18.47
N ASP A 468 -4.81 -20.00 -17.19
CA ASP A 468 -6.16 -19.79 -16.65
C ASP A 468 -6.42 -18.33 -16.23
N GLY A 469 -5.45 -17.43 -16.43
CA GLY A 469 -5.53 -16.02 -16.04
C GLY A 469 -5.20 -15.74 -14.58
N SER A 470 -4.88 -16.75 -13.77
CA SER A 470 -4.43 -16.55 -12.40
C SER A 470 -3.03 -15.92 -12.34
N ASP A 471 -2.72 -15.23 -11.25
CA ASP A 471 -1.42 -14.59 -11.02
C ASP A 471 -0.26 -15.60 -11.15
N ASN A 472 0.76 -15.26 -11.94
CA ASN A 472 1.94 -16.10 -12.15
C ASN A 472 3.19 -15.64 -11.35
N GLY A 473 2.99 -14.75 -10.38
CA GLY A 473 4.04 -14.31 -9.45
C GLY A 473 4.96 -13.25 -10.00
N THR A 474 4.55 -12.52 -11.04
CA THR A 474 5.31 -11.41 -11.62
C THR A 474 4.97 -10.11 -10.89
N ARG A 475 5.99 -9.36 -10.49
CA ARG A 475 5.87 -8.04 -9.87
C ARG A 475 6.83 -7.07 -10.58
N PHE A 476 6.39 -5.82 -10.63
CA PHE A 476 7.18 -4.70 -11.12
C PHE A 476 7.59 -3.89 -9.90
N VAL A 477 8.88 -3.90 -9.56
CA VAL A 477 9.41 -3.31 -8.33
C VAL A 477 10.77 -2.73 -8.65
N ASP A 478 11.04 -1.49 -8.27
CA ASP A 478 12.36 -0.89 -8.35
C ASP A 478 13.26 -1.51 -7.24
N ILE A 479 14.03 -2.55 -7.59
CA ILE A 479 14.85 -3.32 -6.64
C ILE A 479 16.22 -2.66 -6.47
N ASN A 480 16.76 -2.02 -7.50
CA ASN A 480 18.05 -1.33 -7.47
C ASN A 480 17.95 0.16 -7.08
N GLU A 481 16.75 0.70 -6.92
CA GLU A 481 16.46 2.09 -6.58
C GLU A 481 17.09 3.08 -7.58
N ASP A 482 16.90 2.79 -8.87
CA ASP A 482 17.27 3.68 -9.97
C ASP A 482 16.08 4.48 -10.53
N GLY A 483 14.87 4.26 -9.99
CA GLY A 483 13.65 4.93 -10.41
C GLY A 483 12.92 4.22 -11.56
N PHE A 484 13.44 3.11 -12.09
CA PHE A 484 12.78 2.29 -13.10
C PHE A 484 12.28 0.97 -12.49
N LEU A 485 11.17 0.46 -13.01
CA LEU A 485 10.56 -0.76 -12.47
C LEU A 485 11.26 -2.01 -13.00
N ASP A 486 11.92 -2.75 -12.12
CA ASP A 486 12.47 -4.08 -12.44
C ASP A 486 11.38 -5.15 -12.48
N VAL A 487 11.69 -6.28 -13.13
CA VAL A 487 10.79 -7.42 -13.22
C VAL A 487 11.32 -8.58 -12.39
N ILE A 488 10.53 -8.97 -11.39
CA ILE A 488 10.75 -10.16 -10.59
C ILE A 488 9.59 -11.14 -10.79
N GLN A 489 9.90 -12.39 -11.13
CA GLN A 489 8.93 -13.48 -11.18
C GLN A 489 9.38 -14.61 -10.24
N SER A 490 8.48 -15.14 -9.41
CA SER A 490 8.78 -16.34 -8.62
C SER A 490 7.52 -17.17 -8.35
N ASN A 491 7.52 -18.41 -8.81
CA ASN A 491 6.39 -19.34 -8.69
C ASN A 491 6.87 -20.79 -8.41
N GLU A 492 5.95 -21.75 -8.46
CA GLU A 492 6.23 -23.17 -8.17
C GLU A 492 7.19 -23.84 -9.17
N SER A 493 7.42 -23.23 -10.32
CA SER A 493 8.23 -23.80 -11.40
C SER A 493 9.58 -23.12 -11.57
N ARG A 494 9.62 -21.78 -11.51
CA ARG A 494 10.83 -20.98 -11.79
C ARG A 494 10.87 -19.69 -10.99
N TYR A 495 12.02 -19.04 -11.02
CA TYR A 495 12.21 -17.66 -10.58
C TYR A 495 13.09 -16.91 -11.58
N SER A 496 12.95 -15.58 -11.63
CA SER A 496 13.86 -14.67 -12.32
C SER A 496 13.79 -13.25 -11.74
N LEU A 497 14.89 -12.52 -11.82
CA LEU A 497 14.99 -11.08 -11.57
C LEU A 497 15.74 -10.44 -12.74
N ASN A 498 15.14 -9.44 -13.36
CA ASN A 498 15.67 -8.72 -14.50
C ASN A 498 15.57 -7.21 -14.26
N ILE A 499 16.71 -6.52 -14.39
CA ILE A 499 16.82 -5.08 -14.14
C ILE A 499 16.46 -4.29 -15.39
N TYR A 500 15.70 -3.21 -15.22
CA TYR A 500 15.39 -2.30 -16.31
C TYR A 500 16.61 -1.45 -16.66
N ILE A 501 16.82 -1.23 -17.95
CA ILE A 501 17.93 -0.45 -18.51
C ILE A 501 17.29 0.68 -19.31
N PRO A 502 17.40 1.94 -18.87
CA PRO A 502 16.72 3.07 -19.52
C PRO A 502 17.43 3.55 -20.79
N GLN A 503 18.74 3.28 -20.89
CA GLN A 503 19.56 3.64 -22.04
C GLN A 503 20.63 2.57 -22.29
N PRO A 504 21.03 2.33 -23.55
CA PRO A 504 22.01 1.28 -23.83
C PRO A 504 23.34 1.52 -23.08
N ILE A 505 23.78 0.52 -22.32
CA ILE A 505 25.00 0.57 -21.50
C ILE A 505 25.60 -0.83 -21.38
N ASP A 506 26.93 -0.96 -21.47
CA ASP A 506 27.66 -2.22 -21.31
C ASP A 506 27.12 -3.40 -22.13
N GLY A 507 26.66 -3.13 -23.36
CA GLY A 507 26.07 -4.13 -24.25
C GLY A 507 24.62 -4.52 -23.94
N TRP A 508 24.03 -3.95 -22.88
CA TRP A 508 22.60 -4.05 -22.60
C TRP A 508 21.81 -3.02 -23.43
N ASN A 509 20.70 -3.46 -24.00
CA ASN A 509 19.75 -2.58 -24.70
C ASN A 509 18.71 -2.01 -23.72
N ILE A 510 17.87 -1.10 -24.20
CA ILE A 510 16.73 -0.60 -23.41
C ILE A 510 15.77 -1.74 -23.06
N GLY A 511 15.17 -1.73 -21.87
CA GLY A 511 14.17 -2.70 -21.40
C GLY A 511 14.67 -3.53 -20.22
N TRP A 512 14.25 -4.80 -20.09
CA TRP A 512 14.71 -5.69 -19.00
C TRP A 512 15.76 -6.73 -19.43
N PRO A 513 16.84 -6.39 -20.15
CA PRO A 513 17.74 -7.43 -20.66
C PRO A 513 18.69 -7.95 -19.58
N ARG A 514 18.96 -7.18 -18.52
CA ARG A 514 19.95 -7.52 -17.49
C ARG A 514 19.38 -8.54 -16.50
N GLU A 515 19.59 -9.82 -16.79
CA GLU A 515 19.25 -10.92 -15.88
C GLU A 515 20.24 -10.95 -14.70
N VAL A 516 19.73 -10.80 -13.49
CA VAL A 516 20.50 -10.92 -12.24
C VAL A 516 20.59 -12.35 -11.80
N MET A 517 19.45 -13.04 -11.81
CA MET A 517 19.34 -14.45 -11.49
C MET A 517 18.10 -15.01 -12.15
N ALA A 518 18.19 -16.25 -12.61
CA ALA A 518 17.04 -17.04 -13.01
C ALA A 518 17.36 -18.52 -12.82
N GLY A 519 16.33 -19.33 -12.60
CA GLY A 519 16.53 -20.77 -12.46
C GLY A 519 15.26 -21.54 -12.15
N PRO A 520 15.34 -22.88 -12.14
CA PRO A 520 14.24 -23.73 -11.72
C PRO A 520 14.01 -23.62 -10.20
N ARG A 521 12.79 -23.96 -9.76
CA ARG A 521 12.43 -23.94 -8.33
C ARG A 521 13.33 -24.83 -7.45
N SER A 522 13.97 -25.85 -8.02
CA SER A 522 14.86 -26.77 -7.30
C SER A 522 16.16 -26.13 -6.78
N ASP A 523 16.51 -24.91 -7.22
CA ASP A 523 17.75 -24.27 -6.80
C ASP A 523 17.71 -23.89 -5.31
N SER A 524 18.84 -24.10 -4.63
CA SER A 524 18.99 -23.82 -3.19
C SER A 524 18.85 -22.34 -2.83
N ASN A 525 19.20 -21.44 -3.75
CA ASN A 525 19.19 -19.98 -3.55
C ASN A 525 18.04 -19.28 -4.30
N ALA A 526 17.06 -20.04 -4.79
CA ALA A 526 15.98 -19.48 -5.57
C ALA A 526 15.14 -18.47 -4.76
N ILE A 527 14.77 -17.35 -5.40
CA ILE A 527 13.94 -16.29 -4.81
C ILE A 527 12.69 -16.92 -4.16
N PRO A 528 12.30 -16.56 -2.93
CA PRO A 528 11.10 -17.09 -2.31
C PRO A 528 9.88 -16.96 -3.24
N MET A 529 9.01 -17.97 -3.26
CA MET A 529 7.84 -17.96 -4.16
C MET A 529 6.96 -16.74 -3.88
N ILE A 530 6.53 -16.03 -4.92
CA ILE A 530 5.52 -14.97 -4.79
C ILE A 530 4.13 -15.60 -4.87
N VAL A 531 3.97 -16.59 -5.76
CA VAL A 531 2.76 -17.43 -5.86
C VAL A 531 3.11 -18.91 -5.75
N ARG A 532 2.14 -19.71 -5.29
CA ARG A 532 2.18 -21.18 -5.24
C ARG A 532 1.32 -21.78 -6.36
N GLY A 533 1.54 -23.06 -6.68
CA GLY A 533 0.61 -23.81 -7.52
C GLY A 533 -0.76 -24.04 -6.85
N GLY A 534 -1.76 -24.38 -7.66
CA GLY A 534 -3.11 -24.71 -7.19
C GLY A 534 -4.06 -23.52 -7.06
N ALA A 535 -5.25 -23.76 -6.47
CA ALA A 535 -6.36 -22.80 -6.41
C ALA A 535 -6.14 -21.68 -5.38
N HIS A 536 -5.33 -21.92 -4.34
CA HIS A 536 -4.93 -20.92 -3.33
C HIS A 536 -3.50 -20.48 -3.61
N ASN A 537 -3.31 -19.72 -4.68
CA ASN A 537 -2.00 -19.45 -5.24
C ASN A 537 -1.25 -18.31 -4.53
N ASN A 538 -1.88 -17.53 -3.65
CA ASN A 538 -1.16 -16.46 -2.96
C ASN A 538 -0.18 -17.03 -1.91
N ASN A 539 1.11 -16.69 -2.02
CA ASN A 539 2.12 -17.15 -1.05
C ASN A 539 2.30 -16.22 0.16
N GLY A 540 1.55 -15.13 0.24
CA GLY A 540 1.70 -14.10 1.27
C GLY A 540 2.93 -13.23 1.04
N ALA A 541 3.18 -12.85 -0.22
CA ALA A 541 4.36 -12.07 -0.61
C ALA A 541 4.06 -10.57 -0.74
N TRP A 542 4.94 -9.72 -0.24
CA TRP A 542 4.90 -8.26 -0.46
C TRP A 542 6.29 -7.62 -0.37
N PHE A 543 6.39 -6.37 -0.81
CA PHE A 543 7.63 -5.59 -0.79
C PHE A 543 7.47 -4.42 0.18
N HIS A 544 8.39 -4.29 1.12
CA HIS A 544 8.35 -3.25 2.16
C HIS A 544 9.75 -3.08 2.76
N SER A 545 10.14 -1.86 3.13
CA SER A 545 11.44 -1.55 3.76
C SER A 545 12.63 -2.21 3.05
N ARG A 546 12.71 -2.12 1.71
CA ARG A 546 13.81 -2.70 0.88
C ARG A 546 13.96 -4.22 0.99
N HIS A 547 12.85 -4.94 1.18
CA HIS A 547 12.84 -6.40 1.25
C HIS A 547 11.63 -6.97 0.52
N LEU A 548 11.82 -8.16 -0.07
CA LEU A 548 10.74 -9.10 -0.35
C LEU A 548 10.45 -9.88 0.95
N TRP A 549 9.21 -9.81 1.43
CA TRP A 549 8.71 -10.54 2.59
C TRP A 549 7.75 -11.63 2.18
N ILE A 550 7.82 -12.76 2.87
CA ILE A 550 6.86 -13.86 2.77
C ILE A 550 6.34 -14.18 4.17
N GLN A 551 5.03 -14.21 4.33
CA GLN A 551 4.37 -14.69 5.55
C GLN A 551 3.23 -15.63 5.19
N ASN A 552 3.32 -16.88 5.65
CA ASN A 552 2.29 -17.90 5.48
C ASN A 552 2.44 -19.04 6.50
N GLU A 553 1.65 -20.11 6.37
CA GLU A 553 1.63 -21.24 7.31
C GLU A 553 2.95 -22.02 7.38
N ASP A 554 3.80 -21.89 6.36
CA ASP A 554 5.12 -22.49 6.31
C ASP A 554 6.19 -21.60 6.93
N THR A 555 6.02 -20.28 7.03
CA THR A 555 7.04 -19.37 7.60
C THR A 555 6.96 -19.25 9.12
N ALA A 556 5.89 -19.75 9.75
CA ALA A 556 5.67 -19.63 11.20
C ALA A 556 6.74 -20.27 12.10
N HIS A 557 7.64 -21.10 11.56
CA HIS A 557 8.77 -21.68 12.28
C HIS A 557 10.08 -20.87 12.13
N LEU A 558 10.08 -19.85 11.27
CA LEU A 558 11.21 -18.97 11.03
C LEU A 558 11.25 -17.84 12.06
N PRO A 559 12.42 -17.21 12.29
CA PRO A 559 12.53 -16.01 13.12
C PRO A 559 11.53 -14.94 12.67
N ASN A 560 10.79 -14.38 13.62
CA ASN A 560 9.78 -13.35 13.39
C ASN A 560 8.70 -13.75 12.36
N LEU A 561 8.52 -15.06 12.16
CA LEU A 561 7.43 -15.70 11.39
C LEU A 561 7.45 -15.42 9.89
N VAL A 562 8.56 -14.92 9.36
CA VAL A 562 8.69 -14.47 7.96
C VAL A 562 9.93 -15.07 7.30
N ASP A 563 9.84 -15.31 6.00
CA ASP A 563 11.04 -15.36 5.14
C ASP A 563 11.23 -13.98 4.52
N ARG A 564 12.50 -13.59 4.31
CA ARG A 564 12.84 -12.27 3.79
C ARG A 564 14.08 -12.31 2.91
N ARG A 565 14.08 -11.48 1.87
CA ARG A 565 15.27 -11.19 1.05
C ARG A 565 15.39 -9.68 0.92
N SER A 566 16.49 -9.12 1.42
CA SER A 566 16.80 -7.71 1.16
C SER A 566 17.06 -7.50 -0.32
N TYR A 567 16.88 -6.27 -0.78
CA TYR A 567 17.22 -5.91 -2.16
C TYR A 567 18.71 -6.21 -2.44
N ASP A 568 19.61 -5.96 -1.49
CA ASP A 568 21.03 -6.30 -1.61
C ASP A 568 21.26 -7.81 -1.77
N ASN A 569 20.44 -8.66 -1.13
CA ASN A 569 20.52 -10.10 -1.31
C ASN A 569 20.00 -10.53 -2.69
N LEU A 570 18.95 -9.86 -3.19
CA LEU A 570 18.42 -10.09 -4.54
C LEU A 570 19.39 -9.60 -5.63
N LEU A 571 20.19 -8.58 -5.35
CA LEU A 571 21.20 -8.01 -6.25
C LEU A 571 22.61 -8.57 -6.03
N ARG A 572 22.75 -9.66 -5.28
CA ARG A 572 24.07 -10.16 -4.90
C ARG A 572 24.90 -10.54 -6.13
N GLY A 573 26.10 -9.98 -6.23
CA GLY A 573 27.02 -10.23 -7.35
C GLY A 573 26.77 -9.34 -8.57
N VAL A 574 25.83 -8.42 -8.48
CA VAL A 574 25.54 -7.41 -9.51
C VAL A 574 26.27 -6.13 -9.14
N LEU A 575 27.13 -5.63 -10.04
CA LEU A 575 27.68 -4.28 -9.90
C LEU A 575 26.57 -3.25 -10.14
N PRO A 576 26.38 -2.25 -9.26
CA PRO A 576 25.41 -1.19 -9.53
C PRO A 576 25.80 -0.46 -10.82
N LEU A 577 24.79 -0.05 -11.60
CA LEU A 577 25.02 0.87 -12.71
C LEU A 577 25.26 2.28 -12.15
N PRO A 578 25.96 3.15 -12.88
CA PRO A 578 26.04 4.56 -12.51
C PRO A 578 24.63 5.16 -12.45
N LYS A 579 24.35 5.92 -11.39
CA LYS A 579 23.10 6.67 -11.21
C LYS A 579 23.18 8.00 -11.96
N SER A 580 22.04 8.55 -12.38
CA SER A 580 22.01 9.96 -12.82
C SER A 580 22.44 10.89 -11.67
N PRO A 581 22.94 12.10 -11.94
CA PRO A 581 23.34 13.04 -10.87
C PRO A 581 22.22 13.29 -9.85
N GLN A 582 20.97 13.40 -10.33
CA GLN A 582 19.79 13.60 -9.48
C GLN A 582 19.45 12.35 -8.65
N GLU A 583 19.56 11.15 -9.22
CA GLU A 583 19.38 9.90 -8.47
C GLU A 583 20.47 9.69 -7.41
N SER A 584 21.72 10.01 -7.75
CA SER A 584 22.85 9.96 -6.82
C SER A 584 22.58 10.87 -5.62
N LEU A 585 22.15 12.12 -5.86
CA LEU A 585 21.75 13.08 -4.82
C LEU A 585 20.64 12.53 -3.91
N ARG A 586 19.57 11.96 -4.49
CA ARG A 586 18.45 11.35 -3.74
C ARG A 586 18.87 10.14 -2.89
N SER A 587 19.96 9.47 -3.26
CA SER A 587 20.45 8.29 -2.53
C SER A 587 21.29 8.63 -1.30
N MET A 588 21.71 9.89 -1.13
CA MET A 588 22.55 10.31 -0.01
C MET A 588 21.73 10.50 1.27
N LYS A 589 22.26 9.99 2.39
CA LYS A 589 21.68 10.21 3.72
C LYS A 589 22.56 11.18 4.49
N LEU A 590 21.97 12.30 4.90
CA LEU A 590 22.67 13.36 5.61
C LEU A 590 22.40 13.30 7.12
N LEU A 591 23.32 13.84 7.91
CA LEU A 591 23.08 14.12 9.32
C LEU A 591 22.10 15.29 9.48
N PRO A 592 21.31 15.35 10.57
CA PRO A 592 20.42 16.48 10.83
C PRO A 592 21.16 17.83 10.77
N GLY A 593 20.55 18.81 10.10
CA GLY A 593 21.10 20.16 9.93
C GLY A 593 22.06 20.35 8.76
N TYR A 594 22.38 19.28 8.01
CA TYR A 594 23.19 19.37 6.79
C TYR A 594 22.31 19.44 5.54
N GLN A 595 22.81 20.12 4.51
CA GLN A 595 22.22 20.20 3.17
C GLN A 595 23.26 19.75 2.14
N ILE A 596 22.81 19.14 1.06
CA ILE A 596 23.64 18.73 -0.07
C ILE A 596 23.06 19.32 -1.35
N GLU A 597 23.93 19.81 -2.22
CA GLU A 597 23.56 20.43 -3.49
C GLU A 597 24.43 19.87 -4.60
N LEU A 598 23.82 19.66 -5.77
CA LEU A 598 24.53 19.26 -6.97
C LEU A 598 25.14 20.49 -7.63
N MET A 599 26.46 20.63 -7.54
CA MET A 599 27.22 21.79 -8.07
C MET A 599 27.71 21.59 -9.51
N VAL A 600 28.09 20.36 -9.86
CA VAL A 600 28.63 19.99 -11.18
C VAL A 600 28.44 18.48 -11.40
N ALA A 601 28.28 18.06 -12.65
CA ALA A 601 28.22 16.67 -13.07
C ALA A 601 28.80 16.51 -14.49
N GLU A 602 28.83 15.29 -14.99
CA GLU A 602 29.16 14.98 -16.38
C GLU A 602 28.27 15.79 -17.35
N PRO A 603 28.80 16.27 -18.49
CA PRO A 603 30.16 16.05 -19.02
C PRO A 603 31.19 17.11 -18.58
N LEU A 604 30.83 18.00 -17.64
CA LEU A 604 31.75 19.08 -17.22
C LEU A 604 32.94 18.55 -16.43
N VAL A 605 32.72 17.47 -15.67
CA VAL A 605 33.71 16.73 -14.90
C VAL A 605 33.49 15.22 -15.08
N GLU A 606 34.56 14.43 -14.99
CA GLU A 606 34.55 12.95 -15.07
C GLU A 606 35.55 12.37 -14.06
N ASP A 607 35.15 11.37 -13.26
CA ASP A 607 35.99 10.65 -12.28
C ASP A 607 36.93 11.54 -11.43
N PRO A 608 36.40 12.54 -10.68
CA PRO A 608 37.21 13.46 -9.88
C PRO A 608 37.90 12.75 -8.71
N VAL A 609 39.22 12.93 -8.57
CA VAL A 609 40.03 12.39 -7.46
C VAL A 609 40.55 13.44 -6.51
N ALA A 610 40.63 14.70 -6.95
CA ALA A 610 40.95 15.86 -6.12
C ALA A 610 40.39 17.14 -6.76
N PHE A 611 40.07 18.15 -5.95
CA PHE A 611 39.66 19.46 -6.43
C PHE A 611 40.06 20.58 -5.46
N ASP A 612 40.15 21.81 -5.97
CA ASP A 612 40.37 23.03 -5.18
C ASP A 612 39.82 24.28 -5.90
N TRP A 613 39.62 25.38 -5.18
CA TRP A 613 39.21 26.66 -5.76
C TRP A 613 40.40 27.63 -5.86
N ASP A 614 40.52 28.33 -6.98
CA ASP A 614 41.51 29.40 -7.11
C ASP A 614 40.99 30.77 -6.60
N ALA A 615 41.85 31.78 -6.69
CA ALA A 615 41.55 33.14 -6.24
C ALA A 615 40.45 33.82 -7.07
N GLU A 616 40.16 33.30 -8.27
CA GLU A 616 39.11 33.77 -9.16
C GLU A 616 37.79 33.01 -8.98
N GLY A 617 37.74 32.01 -8.06
CA GLY A 617 36.56 31.21 -7.76
C GLY A 617 36.34 30.02 -8.71
N ARG A 618 37.29 29.74 -9.61
CA ARG A 618 37.20 28.59 -10.52
C ARG A 618 37.49 27.31 -9.77
N LEU A 619 36.72 26.25 -10.05
CA LEU A 619 36.91 24.93 -9.45
C LEU A 619 37.88 24.12 -10.31
N TRP A 620 39.09 23.91 -9.81
CA TRP A 620 40.10 23.05 -10.41
C TRP A 620 39.87 21.60 -10.01
N VAL A 621 39.90 20.69 -10.97
CA VAL A 621 39.63 19.26 -10.74
C VAL A 621 40.70 18.41 -11.40
N ALA A 622 41.25 17.46 -10.65
CA ALA A 622 42.05 16.35 -11.18
C ALA A 622 41.14 15.14 -11.38
N GLU A 623 41.09 14.64 -12.61
CA GLU A 623 40.28 13.51 -13.07
C GLU A 623 41.16 12.26 -13.22
N MET A 624 40.61 11.09 -12.90
CA MET A 624 41.25 9.78 -13.11
C MET A 624 40.36 8.88 -13.96
N ALA A 625 40.01 9.35 -15.16
CA ALA A 625 39.15 8.65 -16.12
C ALA A 625 39.72 7.32 -16.64
N ASP A 626 40.96 6.99 -16.29
CA ASP A 626 41.67 5.77 -16.63
C ASP A 626 41.63 4.70 -15.53
N TYR A 627 40.94 4.92 -14.41
CA TYR A 627 40.87 3.91 -13.35
C TYR A 627 39.80 2.83 -13.62
N PRO A 628 40.03 1.56 -13.23
CA PRO A 628 41.28 0.97 -12.75
C PRO A 628 42.15 0.35 -13.86
N LEU A 629 41.63 0.28 -15.09
CA LEU A 629 42.19 -0.56 -16.16
C LEU A 629 42.84 0.22 -17.32
N GLY A 630 42.83 1.55 -17.30
CA GLY A 630 43.20 2.39 -18.43
C GLY A 630 42.02 2.65 -19.37
N LEU A 631 42.10 3.72 -20.18
CA LEU A 631 41.08 4.07 -21.18
C LEU A 631 40.81 2.95 -22.21
N ASP A 632 41.80 2.07 -22.43
CA ASP A 632 41.73 0.92 -23.35
C ASP A 632 41.58 -0.43 -22.64
N GLY A 633 41.41 -0.42 -21.31
CA GLY A 633 41.42 -1.62 -20.48
C GLY A 633 42.78 -2.35 -20.40
N LYS A 634 43.86 -1.74 -20.89
CA LYS A 634 45.23 -2.27 -20.90
C LYS A 634 46.27 -1.28 -20.33
N GLY A 635 45.80 -0.30 -19.57
CA GLY A 635 46.64 0.67 -18.86
C GLY A 635 46.95 1.95 -19.63
N GLN A 636 46.22 2.29 -20.70
CA GLN A 636 46.33 3.61 -21.33
C GLN A 636 45.95 4.72 -20.34
N HIS A 637 46.85 5.69 -20.16
CA HIS A 637 46.63 6.85 -19.29
C HIS A 637 45.48 7.74 -19.79
N GLY A 638 44.76 8.34 -18.85
CA GLY A 638 43.62 9.20 -19.11
C GLY A 638 43.34 10.21 -18.01
N GLY A 639 44.31 10.45 -17.12
CA GLY A 639 44.20 11.48 -16.10
C GLY A 639 44.21 12.87 -16.72
N ARG A 640 43.33 13.76 -16.24
CA ARG A 640 43.19 15.13 -16.76
C ARG A 640 43.15 16.13 -15.62
N VAL A 641 43.53 17.37 -15.90
CA VAL A 641 43.28 18.52 -15.04
C VAL A 641 42.39 19.49 -15.79
N ARG A 642 41.28 19.88 -15.17
CA ARG A 642 40.34 20.86 -15.69
C ARG A 642 40.16 22.01 -14.70
N TRP A 643 39.68 23.14 -15.19
CA TRP A 643 39.00 24.11 -14.32
C TRP A 643 37.59 24.35 -14.83
N LEU A 644 36.70 24.63 -13.89
CA LEU A 644 35.29 24.86 -14.09
C LEU A 644 34.93 26.29 -13.72
N GLU A 645 34.02 26.89 -14.47
CA GLU A 645 33.52 28.26 -14.24
C GLU A 645 31.99 28.22 -14.08
N ASP A 646 31.50 29.01 -13.14
CA ASP A 646 30.09 29.41 -13.05
C ASP A 646 30.01 30.79 -13.70
N ARG A 647 29.37 30.89 -14.87
CA ARG A 647 29.35 32.12 -15.67
C ARG A 647 28.13 33.00 -15.43
N ASP A 648 27.13 32.49 -14.73
CA ASP A 648 25.90 33.21 -14.40
C ASP A 648 25.72 33.47 -12.91
N ASP A 649 26.71 33.11 -12.09
CA ASP A 649 26.80 33.33 -10.64
C ASP A 649 25.60 32.70 -9.88
N ASP A 650 25.04 31.59 -10.40
CA ASP A 650 23.91 30.88 -9.79
C ASP A 650 24.34 29.81 -8.76
N GLY A 651 25.65 29.61 -8.62
CA GLY A 651 26.27 28.61 -7.76
C GLY A 651 26.47 27.25 -8.44
N ARG A 652 26.18 27.11 -9.74
CA ARG A 652 26.38 25.87 -10.51
C ARG A 652 27.39 26.11 -11.62
N TYR A 653 28.37 25.22 -11.71
CA TYR A 653 29.35 25.32 -12.78
C TYR A 653 28.71 24.95 -14.11
N ASP A 654 28.86 25.81 -15.12
CA ASP A 654 28.26 25.67 -16.45
C ASP A 654 29.30 25.58 -17.58
N HIS A 655 30.57 25.80 -17.25
CA HIS A 655 31.68 25.73 -18.20
C HIS A 655 32.86 24.93 -17.69
N SER A 656 33.54 24.22 -18.60
CA SER A 656 34.69 23.37 -18.33
C SER A 656 35.80 23.60 -19.35
N THR A 657 37.05 23.77 -18.88
CA THR A 657 38.24 23.87 -19.74
C THR A 657 39.29 22.85 -19.31
N ILE A 658 39.83 22.09 -20.27
CA ILE A 658 40.97 21.20 -20.05
C ILE A 658 42.24 22.04 -19.96
N PHE A 659 42.96 21.93 -18.84
CA PHE A 659 44.28 22.50 -18.64
C PHE A 659 45.40 21.56 -19.13
N LEU A 660 45.26 20.27 -18.80
CA LEU A 660 46.26 19.23 -19.02
C LEU A 660 45.56 17.86 -19.19
N ASP A 661 46.00 17.03 -20.14
CA ASP A 661 45.54 15.66 -20.37
C ASP A 661 46.65 14.69 -20.80
#